data_AF-A0A814PDL9-F1
#
_entry.id   AF-A0A814PDL9-F1
#
_cell.length_a   1.000
_cell.length_b   1.000
_cell.length_c   1.000
_cell.angle_alpha   90.00
_cell.angle_beta   90.00
_cell.angle_gamma   90.00
#
_symmetry.space_group_name_H-M   'P 1'
#
loop_
_entity.id
_entity.type
_entity.pdbx_description
1 polymer ?
#
loop_
_entity_poly.entity_id
_entity_poly.type
_entity_poly.pdbx_seq_one_letter_code
_entity_poly.pdbx_strand_id
1 'polypeptide(L)'
;MLSKTMRYYGQRSLSTDVSAYARILEGFRGSIGNTPLIRLPKLSQETGCNILVKAEYLNPGGSIKDRAALFLIKDALDKNLIKSGATIVEGTAGNTGIGLAHICNALGFKCVIFMPDNQSKEKIDILRVLGAEVTTVPVVPITDPNNYNHHAKRYAEQHENSVWTNQFDNRANRDGHYSTTGPEVWTQTNGKVNAFVMSTGTGGTLAGTCMYLKEKNSKIRTVLADPPGSVLYHYIKSGKLERTDGSSITEGIGQGRLTQNLKDAPIDESLFIKDQDSVNMVFKLLCEEGFFIGASSGLNVAAAVEISKSMPKGSTIVTTICDNGQKYFNRLFNKNELSKRGKYFPFDNTKTKKKQIFGLFLGIFITTLLPKLFIKSTWEKNKQQINLANIKNEYNFIEYSQWPPFLTDPTFDLTLWRKHCWINQISLPTQDTKLYYKKNYTAYNVCKDVISLINSIYNMKTNIAKVEYPETFAQKIRKIFNYDNTLYAKALEQELYFVMNKYTFEHTVYNPLRGRRPIQPPEVPIEQYLNETIEKTSHNCDLCNYQNMTAIDSLGRMENRYAYSAANAFKFDQWHSMFMPKQHDITKLTFEELKDIFTLAWKWFQTVHKQSSSHRFPTLLWDSLPHGGASQVHPHIHATLHSDHYYGQFESIRFASERYYREYINISKHGKKNFFRTIQDIHMAFNLTISFNGITVLIPITSRKEYDIIVLAENFDERFIKVIYQIIQGYFNKLKQFSFSSCLYLPPLSPNQDDSGLTPVYYRIIPRGQISSLLSEISSLDLLSIHNVNKLPADLFAEIITWFQEI
;
A
#
# COMPACT_ATOMS: atom_id res chain seq x y z
N MET A 1 -5.09 -16.85 -16.01
CA MET A 1 -4.77 -16.90 -14.57
C MET A 1 -3.29 -16.63 -14.30
N LEU A 2 -2.34 -17.40 -14.86
CA LEU A 2 -0.89 -17.21 -14.64
C LEU A 2 -0.35 -15.79 -14.96
N SER A 3 -0.88 -15.11 -15.98
CA SER A 3 -0.46 -13.74 -16.33
C SER A 3 -0.98 -12.65 -15.36
N LYS A 4 -2.11 -12.88 -14.68
CA LYS A 4 -2.65 -11.95 -13.65
C LYS A 4 -1.84 -12.05 -12.35
N THR A 5 -1.47 -13.28 -11.94
CA THR A 5 -0.67 -13.50 -10.74
C THR A 5 0.76 -12.96 -10.89
N MET A 6 1.40 -13.13 -12.06
CA MET A 6 2.75 -12.58 -12.31
C MET A 6 2.76 -11.05 -12.47
N ARG A 7 1.72 -10.42 -13.04
CA ARG A 7 1.61 -8.94 -13.12
C ARG A 7 1.46 -8.29 -11.74
N TYR A 8 0.75 -8.95 -10.81
CA TYR A 8 0.62 -8.49 -9.42
C TYR A 8 1.97 -8.45 -8.68
N TYR A 9 2.88 -9.41 -8.93
CA TYR A 9 4.22 -9.42 -8.33
C TYR A 9 5.24 -8.52 -9.07
N GLY A 10 5.09 -8.34 -10.39
CA GLY A 10 5.90 -7.40 -11.19
C GLY A 10 5.52 -5.93 -10.96
N GLN A 11 4.33 -5.67 -10.43
CA GLN A 11 3.88 -4.38 -9.92
C GLN A 11 3.79 -4.41 -8.39
N ARG A 12 4.85 -4.86 -7.69
CA ARG A 12 5.03 -4.39 -6.31
C ARG A 12 5.12 -2.87 -6.40
N SER A 13 3.99 -2.19 -6.20
CA SER A 13 4.01 -0.79 -5.81
C SER A 13 4.97 -0.73 -4.64
N LEU A 14 5.99 0.12 -4.73
CA LEU A 14 6.81 0.45 -3.58
C LEU A 14 5.82 0.78 -2.46
N SER A 15 5.72 -0.09 -1.46
CA SER A 15 4.93 0.20 -0.27
C SER A 15 5.39 1.56 0.22
N THR A 16 4.49 2.52 0.32
CA THR A 16 4.78 3.89 0.76
C THR A 16 5.28 3.95 2.21
N ASP A 17 5.30 2.82 2.93
CA ASP A 17 6.18 2.51 4.07
C ASP A 17 7.66 2.38 3.66
N VAL A 18 8.12 3.26 2.76
CA VAL A 18 9.55 3.41 2.53
C VAL A 18 10.19 3.94 3.82
N SER A 19 9.50 4.50 4.83
CA SER A 19 10.20 4.99 6.03
C SER A 19 10.94 3.89 6.84
N ALA A 20 10.45 2.64 6.87
CA ALA A 20 11.13 1.54 7.56
C ALA A 20 12.15 0.80 6.67
N TYR A 21 12.02 0.85 5.34
CA TYR A 21 12.88 0.16 4.37
C TYR A 21 13.75 1.11 3.48
N ALA A 22 13.57 2.44 3.56
CA ALA A 22 14.32 3.49 2.83
C ALA A 22 15.51 4.05 3.60
N ARG A 23 15.81 3.52 4.78
CA ARG A 23 16.99 3.97 5.49
C ARG A 23 18.21 3.37 4.80
N ILE A 24 19.17 4.22 4.44
CA ILE A 24 20.51 3.74 4.06
C ILE A 24 21.07 2.98 5.28
N LEU A 25 21.25 1.67 5.15
CA LEU A 25 21.74 0.81 6.22
C LEU A 25 23.26 0.92 6.34
N GLU A 26 23.77 0.89 7.56
CA GLU A 26 25.22 1.02 7.83
C GLU A 26 25.94 -0.32 7.65
N GLY A 27 26.42 -0.57 6.42
CA GLY A 27 27.25 -1.71 6.07
C GLY A 27 26.58 -3.07 6.29
N PHE A 28 27.39 -4.15 6.32
CA PHE A 28 26.90 -5.53 6.47
C PHE A 28 26.12 -5.73 7.78
N ARG A 29 26.61 -5.18 8.90
CA ARG A 29 25.98 -5.32 10.22
C ARG A 29 24.59 -4.68 10.28
N GLY A 30 24.42 -3.53 9.61
CA GLY A 30 23.16 -2.78 9.59
C GLY A 30 22.07 -3.44 8.75
N SER A 31 22.42 -4.39 7.87
CA SER A 31 21.46 -5.16 7.06
C SER A 31 21.09 -6.52 7.64
N ILE A 32 21.65 -6.91 8.79
CA ILE A 32 21.24 -8.11 9.51
C ILE A 32 19.92 -7.84 10.23
N GLY A 33 18.92 -8.70 9.99
CA GLY A 33 17.61 -8.64 10.62
C GLY A 33 16.53 -7.98 9.77
N ASN A 34 15.39 -7.66 10.39
CA ASN A 34 14.18 -7.16 9.70
C ASN A 34 13.76 -8.01 8.48
N THR A 35 13.93 -9.32 8.59
CA THR A 35 13.69 -10.25 7.48
C THR A 35 12.18 -10.34 7.17
N PRO A 36 11.78 -10.64 5.93
CA PRO A 36 10.36 -10.77 5.60
C PRO A 36 9.66 -11.90 6.37
N LEU A 37 8.39 -11.68 6.72
CA LEU A 37 7.46 -12.74 7.13
C LEU A 37 6.58 -13.08 5.92
N ILE A 38 6.67 -14.30 5.42
CA ILE A 38 6.06 -14.70 4.15
C ILE A 38 4.96 -15.73 4.41
N ARG A 39 3.78 -15.53 3.82
CA ARG A 39 2.69 -16.52 3.86
C ARG A 39 2.93 -17.62 2.83
N LEU A 40 2.72 -18.87 3.22
CA LEU A 40 2.74 -20.03 2.31
C LEU A 40 1.30 -20.32 1.84
N PRO A 41 0.87 -19.82 0.67
CA PRO A 41 -0.55 -19.82 0.29
C PRO A 41 -1.14 -21.22 0.15
N LYS A 42 -0.44 -22.19 -0.45
CA LYS A 42 -0.97 -23.54 -0.66
C LYS A 42 -1.07 -24.29 0.65
N LEU A 43 -0.02 -24.28 1.47
CA LEU A 43 -0.07 -24.90 2.79
C LEU A 43 -1.10 -24.24 3.72
N SER A 44 -1.28 -22.92 3.61
CA SER A 44 -2.33 -22.22 4.37
C SER A 44 -3.73 -22.65 3.94
N GLN A 45 -3.95 -22.84 2.64
CA GLN A 45 -5.22 -23.34 2.12
C GLN A 45 -5.47 -24.79 2.54
N GLU A 46 -4.46 -25.67 2.45
CA GLU A 46 -4.57 -27.09 2.82
C GLU A 46 -4.90 -27.29 4.30
N THR A 47 -4.25 -26.51 5.17
CA THR A 47 -4.41 -26.64 6.63
C THR A 47 -5.61 -25.87 7.18
N GLY A 48 -6.11 -24.88 6.43
CA GLY A 48 -7.10 -23.92 6.93
C GLY A 48 -6.54 -22.95 7.98
N CYS A 49 -5.24 -22.98 8.27
CA CYS A 49 -4.52 -22.05 9.13
C CYS A 49 -3.67 -21.08 8.28
N ASN A 50 -3.27 -19.95 8.84
CA ASN A 50 -2.30 -19.06 8.21
C ASN A 50 -0.88 -19.52 8.55
N ILE A 51 -0.24 -20.26 7.63
CA ILE A 51 1.13 -20.74 7.78
C ILE A 51 2.10 -19.67 7.26
N LEU A 52 2.86 -19.08 8.18
CA LEU A 52 3.81 -18.00 7.89
C LEU A 52 5.25 -18.46 8.18
N VAL A 53 6.19 -18.06 7.32
CA VAL A 53 7.61 -18.35 7.47
C VAL A 53 8.42 -17.06 7.60
N LYS A 54 9.22 -16.97 8.67
CA LYS A 54 10.22 -15.94 8.84
C LYS A 54 11.43 -16.26 7.96
N ALA A 55 11.72 -15.42 6.97
CA ALA A 55 12.67 -15.68 5.89
C ALA A 55 14.11 -15.33 6.29
N GLU A 56 14.66 -16.02 7.30
CA GLU A 56 16.00 -15.76 7.83
C GLU A 56 17.15 -16.09 6.87
N TYR A 57 16.88 -16.87 5.81
CA TYR A 57 17.81 -17.08 4.71
C TYR A 57 18.13 -15.79 3.90
N LEU A 58 17.35 -14.71 4.11
CA LEU A 58 17.54 -13.41 3.47
C LEU A 58 18.42 -12.43 4.28
N ASN A 59 18.95 -12.84 5.43
CA ASN A 59 20.06 -12.10 6.04
C ASN A 59 21.27 -12.07 5.07
N PRO A 60 22.15 -11.06 5.14
CA PRO A 60 23.18 -10.82 4.11
C PRO A 60 24.25 -11.94 4.01
N GLY A 61 24.52 -12.69 5.08
CA GLY A 61 25.35 -13.91 5.08
C GLY A 61 24.57 -15.18 4.73
N GLY A 62 23.28 -15.05 4.44
CA GLY A 62 22.40 -16.08 3.90
C GLY A 62 21.81 -17.02 4.96
N SER A 63 21.81 -16.63 6.24
CA SER A 63 21.23 -17.47 7.29
C SER A 63 20.82 -16.73 8.56
N ILE A 64 20.03 -17.41 9.37
CA ILE A 64 19.65 -16.97 10.72
C ILE A 64 20.84 -16.71 11.67
N LYS A 65 22.01 -17.32 11.41
CA LYS A 65 23.16 -17.24 12.32
C LYS A 65 23.90 -15.92 12.23
N ASP A 66 23.59 -15.08 11.25
CA ASP A 66 24.12 -13.72 11.16
C ASP A 66 23.70 -12.89 12.39
N ARG A 67 22.45 -13.09 12.86
CA ARG A 67 21.96 -12.49 14.11
C ARG A 67 22.75 -12.96 15.32
N ALA A 68 22.95 -14.27 15.45
CA ALA A 68 23.70 -14.84 16.56
C ALA A 68 25.14 -14.30 16.57
N ALA A 69 25.83 -14.32 15.41
CA ALA A 69 27.17 -13.79 15.27
C ALA A 69 27.26 -12.30 15.67
N LEU A 70 26.31 -11.47 15.22
CA LEU A 70 26.25 -10.05 15.56
C LEU A 70 26.14 -9.83 17.07
N PHE A 71 25.22 -10.53 17.73
CA PHE A 71 25.00 -10.36 19.16
C PHE A 71 26.11 -10.94 20.03
N LEU A 72 26.78 -12.02 19.59
CA LEU A 72 27.94 -12.58 20.28
C LEU A 72 29.14 -11.61 20.25
N ILE A 73 29.41 -11.00 19.09
CA ILE A 73 30.48 -9.98 18.98
C ILE A 73 30.11 -8.71 19.75
N LYS A 74 28.84 -8.27 19.66
CA LYS A 74 28.33 -7.12 20.42
C LYS A 74 28.48 -7.35 21.93
N ASP A 75 28.13 -8.52 22.44
CA ASP A 75 28.30 -8.87 23.85
C ASP A 75 29.76 -8.82 24.30
N ALA A 76 30.69 -9.32 23.48
CA ALA A 76 32.12 -9.24 23.77
C ALA A 76 32.63 -7.78 23.80
N LEU A 77 32.14 -6.93 22.90
CA LEU A 77 32.44 -5.48 22.89
C LEU A 77 31.85 -4.77 24.10
N ASP A 78 30.57 -4.99 24.40
CA ASP A 78 29.85 -4.36 25.52
C ASP A 78 30.50 -4.72 26.87
N LYS A 79 31.05 -5.94 26.99
CA LYS A 79 31.82 -6.40 28.16
C LYS A 79 33.29 -6.00 28.15
N ASN A 80 33.75 -5.25 27.15
CA ASN A 80 35.16 -4.86 26.95
C ASN A 80 36.14 -6.04 26.90
N LEU A 81 35.70 -7.21 26.43
CA LEU A 81 36.55 -8.40 26.28
C LEU A 81 37.48 -8.32 25.06
N ILE A 82 37.13 -7.48 24.09
CA ILE A 82 37.86 -7.29 22.83
C ILE A 82 37.99 -5.81 22.47
N LYS A 83 39.07 -5.47 21.78
CA LYS A 83 39.38 -4.12 21.26
C LYS A 83 39.53 -4.17 19.74
N SER A 84 39.83 -3.02 19.11
CA SER A 84 40.13 -2.97 17.67
C SER A 84 41.22 -3.99 17.28
N GLY A 85 41.06 -4.65 16.14
CA GLY A 85 41.98 -5.68 15.66
C GLY A 85 41.94 -7.01 16.42
N ALA A 86 40.91 -7.25 17.25
CA ALA A 86 40.76 -8.50 18.00
C ALA A 86 40.61 -9.75 17.10
N THR A 87 40.83 -10.91 17.71
CA THR A 87 40.58 -12.21 17.08
C THR A 87 39.33 -12.86 17.66
N ILE A 88 38.35 -13.10 16.80
CA ILE A 88 37.11 -13.79 17.13
C ILE A 88 37.27 -15.28 16.81
N VAL A 89 37.05 -16.12 17.81
CA VAL A 89 37.32 -17.55 17.74
C VAL A 89 36.03 -18.33 17.97
N GLU A 90 35.73 -19.31 17.12
CA GLU A 90 34.54 -20.17 17.31
C GLU A 90 34.77 -21.62 16.89
N GLY A 91 34.15 -22.52 17.64
CA GLY A 91 34.03 -23.92 17.28
C GLY A 91 32.79 -24.15 16.42
N THR A 92 32.91 -24.19 15.09
CA THR A 92 31.76 -24.36 14.19
C THR A 92 32.14 -24.75 12.77
N ALA A 93 31.35 -25.64 12.16
CA ALA A 93 31.43 -25.97 10.73
C ALA A 93 30.28 -25.37 9.91
N GLY A 94 29.48 -24.50 10.53
CA GLY A 94 28.17 -24.12 10.04
C GLY A 94 27.99 -22.64 9.78
N ASN A 95 26.73 -22.25 9.63
CA ASN A 95 26.29 -20.90 9.35
C ASN A 95 26.83 -19.84 10.34
N THR A 96 27.09 -20.20 11.60
CA THR A 96 27.69 -19.27 12.59
C THR A 96 29.09 -18.82 12.19
N GLY A 97 29.93 -19.71 11.65
CA GLY A 97 31.28 -19.34 11.21
C GLY A 97 31.22 -18.37 10.03
N ILE A 98 30.28 -18.59 9.11
CA ILE A 98 30.05 -17.71 7.95
C ILE A 98 29.62 -16.31 8.43
N GLY A 99 28.65 -16.25 9.34
CA GLY A 99 28.20 -14.99 9.92
C GLY A 99 29.32 -14.25 10.67
N LEU A 100 30.11 -14.96 11.48
CA LEU A 100 31.27 -14.38 12.18
C LEU A 100 32.31 -13.85 11.21
N ALA A 101 32.68 -14.60 10.17
CA ALA A 101 33.67 -14.17 9.18
C ALA A 101 33.25 -12.86 8.47
N HIS A 102 31.99 -12.74 8.06
CA HIS A 102 31.49 -11.50 7.47
C HIS A 102 31.56 -10.30 8.43
N ILE A 103 31.15 -10.48 9.68
CA ILE A 103 31.14 -9.39 10.67
C ILE A 103 32.57 -9.01 11.07
N CYS A 104 33.48 -9.98 11.17
CA CYS A 104 34.89 -9.73 11.41
C CYS A 104 35.50 -8.86 10.31
N ASN A 105 35.26 -9.20 9.03
CA ASN A 105 35.72 -8.38 7.91
C ASN A 105 35.14 -6.96 7.97
N ALA A 106 33.87 -6.81 8.34
CA ALA A 106 33.21 -5.51 8.42
C ALA A 106 33.73 -4.63 9.58
N LEU A 107 34.29 -5.23 10.63
CA LEU A 107 34.77 -4.54 11.83
C LEU A 107 36.31 -4.50 11.96
N GLY A 108 37.04 -5.14 11.03
CA GLY A 108 38.50 -5.24 11.09
C GLY A 108 39.02 -6.23 12.14
N PHE A 109 38.26 -7.27 12.44
CA PHE A 109 38.68 -8.36 13.32
C PHE A 109 39.21 -9.55 12.52
N LYS A 110 40.05 -10.37 13.15
CA LYS A 110 40.44 -11.69 12.63
C LYS A 110 39.38 -12.72 13.00
N CYS A 111 39.16 -13.70 12.14
CA CYS A 111 38.21 -14.79 12.40
C CYS A 111 38.95 -16.14 12.36
N VAL A 112 38.91 -16.89 13.46
CA VAL A 112 39.53 -18.22 13.58
C VAL A 112 38.44 -19.25 13.87
N ILE A 113 38.35 -20.26 13.02
CA ILE A 113 37.31 -21.28 13.08
C ILE A 113 37.93 -22.66 13.28
N PHE A 114 37.54 -23.33 14.37
CA PHE A 114 37.80 -24.75 14.59
C PHE A 114 36.59 -25.56 14.17
N MET A 115 36.79 -26.56 13.31
CA MET A 115 35.71 -27.44 12.86
C MET A 115 36.13 -28.90 12.80
N PRO A 116 35.20 -29.85 12.85
CA PRO A 116 35.54 -31.25 12.65
C PRO A 116 36.13 -31.52 11.26
N ASP A 117 36.99 -32.53 11.13
CA ASP A 117 37.66 -32.93 9.89
C ASP A 117 36.76 -33.65 8.86
N ASN A 118 35.58 -34.13 9.29
CA ASN A 118 34.60 -34.78 8.42
C ASN A 118 33.66 -33.83 7.65
N GLN A 119 33.95 -32.52 7.68
CA GLN A 119 33.13 -31.51 7.01
C GLN A 119 33.40 -31.46 5.51
N SER A 120 32.43 -30.98 4.74
CA SER A 120 32.60 -30.90 3.29
C SER A 120 33.66 -29.87 2.91
N LYS A 121 34.41 -30.15 1.85
CA LYS A 121 35.42 -29.23 1.32
C LYS A 121 34.82 -27.86 0.99
N GLU A 122 33.61 -27.84 0.43
CA GLU A 122 32.90 -26.61 0.07
C GLU A 122 32.67 -25.68 1.28
N LYS A 123 32.43 -26.24 2.48
CA LYS A 123 32.24 -25.42 3.68
C LYS A 123 33.56 -24.82 4.19
N ILE A 124 34.63 -25.60 4.13
CA ILE A 124 35.98 -25.14 4.46
C ILE A 124 36.39 -24.03 3.50
N ASP A 125 36.18 -24.24 2.21
CA ASP A 125 36.53 -23.29 1.16
C ASP A 125 35.74 -21.99 1.28
N ILE A 126 34.42 -22.04 1.57
CA ILE A 126 33.61 -20.83 1.81
C ILE A 126 34.20 -20.01 2.96
N LEU A 127 34.56 -20.63 4.09
CA LEU A 127 35.09 -19.89 5.24
C LEU A 127 36.47 -19.28 4.95
N ARG A 128 37.34 -20.01 4.25
CA ARG A 128 38.65 -19.49 3.82
C ARG A 128 38.52 -18.34 2.83
N VAL A 129 37.60 -18.44 1.87
CA VAL A 129 37.31 -17.35 0.91
C VAL A 129 36.79 -16.11 1.64
N LEU A 130 36.01 -16.28 2.71
CA LEU A 130 35.58 -15.19 3.58
C LEU A 130 36.69 -14.67 4.50
N GLY A 131 37.93 -15.14 4.37
CA GLY A 131 39.07 -14.65 5.15
C GLY A 131 39.20 -15.24 6.55
N ALA A 132 38.44 -16.29 6.87
CA ALA A 132 38.62 -16.99 8.15
C ALA A 132 39.80 -17.97 8.09
N GLU A 133 40.59 -18.01 9.16
CA GLU A 133 41.56 -19.06 9.40
C GLU A 133 40.81 -20.31 9.85
N VAL A 134 40.96 -21.41 9.13
CA VAL A 134 40.19 -22.64 9.38
C VAL A 134 41.13 -23.78 9.77
N THR A 135 40.94 -24.29 10.98
CA THR A 135 41.63 -25.48 11.50
C THR A 135 40.65 -26.62 11.67
N THR A 136 40.93 -27.75 11.02
CA THR A 136 40.16 -28.99 11.19
C THR A 136 40.71 -29.81 12.35
N VAL A 137 39.83 -30.38 13.17
CA VAL A 137 40.18 -31.24 14.32
C VAL A 137 39.36 -32.54 14.31
N PRO A 138 39.77 -33.58 15.06
CA PRO A 138 39.04 -34.85 15.09
C PRO A 138 37.57 -34.73 15.57
N VAL A 139 36.70 -35.61 15.05
CA VAL A 139 35.31 -35.72 15.48
C VAL A 139 35.22 -36.48 16.81
N VAL A 140 35.13 -35.76 17.92
CA VAL A 140 35.00 -36.35 19.27
C VAL A 140 33.85 -35.71 20.09
N PRO A 141 33.26 -36.42 21.08
CA PRO A 141 32.23 -35.88 21.95
C PRO A 141 32.67 -34.61 22.71
N ILE A 142 31.72 -33.79 23.17
CA ILE A 142 32.02 -32.54 23.91
C ILE A 142 32.75 -32.78 25.25
N THR A 143 32.68 -33.99 25.79
CA THR A 143 33.41 -34.39 27.02
C THR A 143 34.90 -34.63 26.76
N ASP A 144 35.31 -34.82 25.51
CA ASP A 144 36.70 -35.02 25.12
C ASP A 144 37.40 -33.67 24.93
N PRO A 145 38.58 -33.42 25.56
CA PRO A 145 39.34 -32.18 25.38
C PRO A 145 39.72 -31.82 23.94
N ASN A 146 39.76 -32.79 23.01
CA ASN A 146 40.05 -32.57 21.59
C ASN A 146 38.83 -32.11 20.78
N ASN A 147 37.68 -31.90 21.42
CA ASN A 147 36.52 -31.34 20.74
C ASN A 147 36.82 -29.93 20.20
N TYR A 148 36.31 -29.64 19.00
CA TYR A 148 36.48 -28.35 18.32
C TYR A 148 36.10 -27.12 19.17
N ASN A 149 35.13 -27.22 20.08
CA ASN A 149 34.79 -26.12 21.00
C ASN A 149 35.90 -25.87 22.02
N HIS A 150 36.56 -26.92 22.53
CA HIS A 150 37.66 -26.77 23.50
C HIS A 150 38.93 -26.25 22.84
N HIS A 151 39.17 -26.60 21.57
CA HIS A 151 40.23 -25.97 20.79
C HIS A 151 39.99 -24.46 20.62
N ALA A 152 38.76 -24.06 20.25
CA ALA A 152 38.40 -22.66 20.15
C ALA A 152 38.57 -21.91 21.49
N LYS A 153 38.12 -22.52 22.60
CA LYS A 153 38.31 -21.97 23.95
C LYS A 153 39.78 -21.77 24.28
N ARG A 154 40.61 -22.83 24.17
CA ARG A 154 42.05 -22.77 24.47
C ARG A 154 42.77 -21.73 23.61
N TYR A 155 42.44 -21.68 22.32
CA TYR A 155 43.05 -20.70 21.41
C TYR A 155 42.76 -19.27 21.88
N ALA A 156 41.52 -18.96 22.22
CA ALA A 156 41.16 -17.64 22.74
C ALA A 156 41.85 -17.31 24.07
N GLU A 157 42.02 -18.29 24.97
CA GLU A 157 42.70 -18.10 26.26
C GLU A 157 44.23 -17.90 26.10
N GLN A 158 44.82 -18.42 25.03
CA GLN A 158 46.26 -18.37 24.77
C GLN A 158 46.71 -17.15 23.95
N HIS A 159 45.78 -16.40 23.35
CA HIS A 159 46.09 -15.25 22.49
C HIS A 159 45.52 -13.97 23.07
N GLU A 160 46.35 -12.93 23.18
CA GLU A 160 45.89 -11.62 23.61
C GLU A 160 44.83 -11.04 22.65
N ASN A 161 43.94 -10.19 23.18
CA ASN A 161 42.87 -9.54 22.42
C ASN A 161 42.03 -10.54 21.59
N SER A 162 41.75 -11.72 22.16
CA SER A 162 41.00 -12.79 21.51
C SER A 162 39.81 -13.22 22.36
N VAL A 163 38.70 -13.61 21.72
CA VAL A 163 37.51 -14.07 22.43
C VAL A 163 36.90 -15.31 21.77
N TRP A 164 36.56 -16.28 22.61
CA TRP A 164 35.72 -17.41 22.20
C TRP A 164 34.26 -17.03 22.33
N THR A 165 33.52 -17.01 21.21
CA THR A 165 32.12 -16.54 21.20
C THR A 165 31.17 -17.51 21.89
N ASN A 166 31.48 -18.80 21.91
CA ASN A 166 30.70 -19.85 22.60
C ASN A 166 29.20 -19.81 22.26
N GLN A 167 28.85 -19.96 20.98
CA GLN A 167 27.46 -19.84 20.49
C GLN A 167 26.43 -20.73 21.22
N PHE A 168 26.86 -21.82 21.85
CA PHE A 168 25.97 -22.77 22.53
C PHE A 168 25.58 -22.26 23.92
N ASP A 169 26.52 -21.73 24.68
CA ASP A 169 26.29 -21.38 26.09
C ASP A 169 26.37 -19.87 26.40
N ASN A 170 26.82 -19.04 25.46
CA ASN A 170 26.66 -17.59 25.57
C ASN A 170 25.20 -17.19 25.29
N ARG A 171 24.53 -16.63 26.30
CA ARG A 171 23.12 -16.21 26.28
C ARG A 171 22.86 -15.02 25.37
N ALA A 172 23.88 -14.26 24.96
CA ALA A 172 23.73 -13.19 23.99
C ALA A 172 23.11 -13.67 22.66
N ASN A 173 23.30 -14.95 22.31
CA ASN A 173 22.61 -15.59 21.18
C ASN A 173 21.08 -15.57 21.37
N ARG A 174 20.58 -16.10 22.49
CA ARG A 174 19.16 -16.06 22.84
C ARG A 174 18.65 -14.63 22.96
N ASP A 175 19.37 -13.79 23.68
CA ASP A 175 18.94 -12.43 24.00
C ASP A 175 18.85 -11.58 22.72
N GLY A 176 19.71 -11.83 21.73
CA GLY A 176 19.59 -11.21 20.40
C GLY A 176 18.29 -11.54 19.69
N HIS A 177 17.83 -12.79 19.75
CA HIS A 177 16.53 -13.17 19.18
C HIS A 177 15.34 -12.66 19.99
N TYR A 178 15.48 -12.54 21.30
CA TYR A 178 14.50 -11.88 22.17
C TYR A 178 14.34 -10.39 21.83
N SER A 179 15.45 -9.68 21.60
CA SER A 179 15.43 -8.25 21.27
C SER A 179 15.13 -7.94 19.80
N THR A 180 15.15 -8.93 18.91
CA THR A 180 14.93 -8.71 17.46
C THR A 180 13.88 -9.62 16.85
N THR A 181 14.17 -10.92 16.70
CA THR A 181 13.29 -11.87 16.01
C THR A 181 11.89 -11.97 16.63
N GLY A 182 11.77 -12.02 17.96
CA GLY A 182 10.49 -11.97 18.68
C GLY A 182 9.65 -10.73 18.35
N PRO A 183 10.18 -9.51 18.59
CA PRO A 183 9.52 -8.26 18.22
C PRO A 183 9.12 -8.17 16.75
N GLU A 184 9.98 -8.64 15.84
CA GLU A 184 9.70 -8.65 14.41
C GLU A 184 8.49 -9.55 14.10
N VAL A 185 8.46 -10.78 14.63
CA VAL A 185 7.32 -11.71 14.45
C VAL A 185 6.03 -11.11 15.03
N TRP A 186 6.09 -10.54 16.23
CA TRP A 186 4.92 -9.91 16.86
C TRP A 186 4.38 -8.75 16.03
N THR A 187 5.27 -7.85 15.59
CA THR A 187 4.90 -6.67 14.82
C THR A 187 4.37 -7.04 13.44
N GLN A 188 5.05 -7.94 12.73
CA GLN A 188 4.67 -8.37 11.38
C GLN A 188 3.37 -9.16 11.34
N THR A 189 2.97 -9.79 12.45
CA THR A 189 1.65 -10.44 12.60
C THR A 189 0.60 -9.52 13.21
N ASN A 190 0.93 -8.27 13.53
CA ASN A 190 0.08 -7.34 14.27
C ASN A 190 -0.49 -7.97 15.56
N GLY A 191 0.34 -8.72 16.28
CA GLY A 191 -0.03 -9.44 17.51
C GLY A 191 -0.93 -10.67 17.32
N LYS A 192 -1.23 -11.08 16.07
CA LYS A 192 -2.16 -12.18 15.76
C LYS A 192 -1.52 -13.58 15.73
N VAL A 193 -0.25 -13.72 16.09
CA VAL A 193 0.41 -15.04 16.16
C VAL A 193 -0.24 -15.90 17.25
N ASN A 194 -0.61 -17.14 16.91
CA ASN A 194 -1.21 -18.11 17.83
C ASN A 194 -0.23 -19.23 18.22
N ALA A 195 0.69 -19.58 17.34
CA ALA A 195 1.75 -20.55 17.63
C ALA A 195 3.08 -20.15 16.96
N PHE A 196 4.18 -20.41 17.66
CA PHE A 196 5.53 -20.33 17.13
C PHE A 196 6.20 -21.71 17.20
N VAL A 197 6.62 -22.25 16.06
CA VAL A 197 7.13 -23.61 15.93
C VAL A 197 8.49 -23.57 15.26
N MET A 198 9.55 -24.10 15.88
CA MET A 198 10.83 -24.29 15.20
C MET A 198 11.74 -25.30 15.88
N SER A 199 12.72 -25.76 15.12
CA SER A 199 13.81 -26.61 15.59
C SER A 199 14.93 -25.85 16.27
N THR A 200 15.79 -26.59 16.97
CA THR A 200 16.91 -26.02 17.71
C THR A 200 18.25 -26.67 17.37
N GLY A 201 19.24 -25.82 17.12
CA GLY A 201 20.66 -26.15 17.28
C GLY A 201 21.14 -25.67 18.65
N THR A 202 21.68 -24.46 18.72
CA THR A 202 22.08 -23.83 19.99
C THR A 202 20.92 -23.54 20.94
N GLY A 203 19.68 -23.47 20.44
CA GLY A 203 18.48 -23.09 21.20
C GLY A 203 18.18 -21.59 21.22
N GLY A 204 19.13 -20.73 20.82
CA GLY A 204 18.99 -19.27 20.95
C GLY A 204 17.75 -18.68 20.27
N THR A 205 17.50 -19.07 19.02
CA THR A 205 16.34 -18.55 18.27
C THR A 205 15.01 -18.96 18.88
N LEU A 206 14.81 -20.25 19.16
CA LEU A 206 13.56 -20.74 19.75
C LEU A 206 13.34 -20.06 21.10
N ALA A 207 14.34 -20.13 21.99
CA ALA A 207 14.21 -19.58 23.34
C ALA A 207 13.93 -18.09 23.33
N GLY A 208 14.73 -17.28 22.62
CA GLY A 208 14.60 -15.83 22.64
C GLY A 208 13.27 -15.35 22.06
N THR A 209 12.87 -15.95 20.93
CA THR A 209 11.59 -15.63 20.29
C THR A 209 10.41 -16.03 21.19
N CYS A 210 10.45 -17.23 21.79
CA CYS A 210 9.39 -17.71 22.68
C CYS A 210 9.25 -16.85 23.94
N MET A 211 10.36 -16.47 24.57
CA MET A 211 10.36 -15.60 25.75
C MET A 211 9.64 -14.29 25.45
N TYR A 212 10.01 -13.60 24.37
CA TYR A 212 9.36 -12.35 23.98
C TYR A 212 7.87 -12.53 23.68
N LEU A 213 7.52 -13.56 22.90
CA LEU A 213 6.12 -13.80 22.52
C LEU A 213 5.25 -14.14 23.73
N LYS A 214 5.75 -14.94 24.67
CA LYS A 214 5.03 -15.31 25.90
C LYS A 214 4.83 -14.13 26.85
N GLU A 215 5.76 -13.17 26.88
CA GLU A 215 5.57 -11.91 27.60
C GLU A 215 4.46 -11.06 27.00
N LYS A 216 4.31 -11.06 25.66
CA LYS A 216 3.22 -10.33 24.99
C LYS A 216 1.88 -11.04 25.11
N ASN A 217 1.88 -12.37 25.01
CA ASN A 217 0.69 -13.18 25.16
C ASN A 217 1.08 -14.60 25.60
N SER A 218 0.83 -14.91 26.86
CA SER A 218 1.13 -16.21 27.46
C SER A 218 0.38 -17.38 26.81
N LYS A 219 -0.71 -17.11 26.08
CA LYS A 219 -1.52 -18.12 25.36
C LYS A 219 -0.91 -18.57 24.03
N ILE A 220 0.13 -17.90 23.54
CA ILE A 220 0.81 -18.33 22.30
C ILE A 220 1.45 -19.69 22.55
N ARG A 221 1.17 -20.66 21.68
CA ARG A 221 1.76 -22.00 21.78
C ARG A 221 3.19 -21.99 21.25
N THR A 222 4.15 -22.38 22.07
CA THR A 222 5.57 -22.42 21.72
C THR A 222 6.04 -23.86 21.59
N VAL A 223 6.51 -24.24 20.40
CA VAL A 223 6.73 -25.66 20.06
C VAL A 223 8.14 -25.90 19.51
N LEU A 224 8.83 -26.87 20.11
CA LEU A 224 10.08 -27.40 19.61
C LEU A 224 9.82 -28.44 18.52
N ALA A 225 10.44 -28.29 17.35
CA ALA A 225 10.47 -29.33 16.31
C ALA A 225 11.84 -30.05 16.33
N ASP A 226 11.89 -31.30 16.77
CA ASP A 226 13.16 -32.00 17.03
C ASP A 226 13.41 -33.12 16.00
N PRO A 227 14.63 -33.24 15.45
CA PRO A 227 15.00 -34.30 14.50
C PRO A 227 15.45 -35.60 15.21
N PRO A 228 15.59 -36.71 14.47
CA PRO A 228 16.18 -37.95 14.98
C PRO A 228 17.60 -37.77 15.56
N GLY A 229 17.93 -38.51 16.62
CA GLY A 229 19.23 -38.47 17.30
C GLY A 229 19.40 -37.36 18.34
N SER A 230 18.44 -36.45 18.46
CA SER A 230 18.40 -35.37 19.46
C SER A 230 17.80 -35.85 20.79
N VAL A 231 18.20 -35.21 21.89
CA VAL A 231 17.68 -35.49 23.26
C VAL A 231 16.53 -34.56 23.67
N LEU A 232 16.26 -33.52 22.88
CA LEU A 232 15.41 -32.42 23.32
C LEU A 232 13.91 -32.74 23.27
N TYR A 233 13.49 -33.62 22.35
CA TYR A 233 12.11 -34.13 22.28
C TYR A 233 11.69 -34.82 23.58
N HIS A 234 12.50 -35.77 24.07
CA HIS A 234 12.22 -36.44 25.34
C HIS A 234 12.35 -35.47 26.52
N TYR A 235 13.33 -34.57 26.48
CA TYR A 235 13.51 -33.58 27.55
C TYR A 235 12.28 -32.69 27.74
N ILE A 236 11.68 -32.16 26.66
CA ILE A 236 10.47 -31.33 26.76
C ILE A 236 9.26 -32.15 27.20
N LYS A 237 9.13 -33.41 26.77
CA LYS A 237 7.99 -34.27 27.16
C LYS A 237 8.06 -34.86 28.56
N SER A 238 9.24 -35.27 29.02
CA SER A 238 9.40 -36.09 30.22
C SER A 238 10.47 -35.57 31.19
N GLY A 239 11.18 -34.50 30.84
CA GLY A 239 12.30 -33.97 31.62
C GLY A 239 13.60 -34.77 31.49
N LYS A 240 13.61 -35.87 30.72
CA LYS A 240 14.77 -36.76 30.58
C LYS A 240 15.56 -36.49 29.30
N LEU A 241 16.89 -36.42 29.41
CA LEU A 241 17.81 -36.27 28.28
C LEU A 241 18.09 -37.63 27.63
N GLU A 242 17.11 -38.18 26.94
CA GLU A 242 17.19 -39.47 26.23
C GLU A 242 17.26 -39.24 24.72
N ARG A 243 18.19 -39.91 24.03
CA ARG A 243 18.32 -39.77 22.56
C ARG A 243 17.16 -40.48 21.87
N THR A 244 16.61 -39.82 20.86
CA THR A 244 15.72 -40.47 19.88
C THR A 244 16.53 -41.40 18.96
N ASP A 245 15.91 -42.49 18.51
CA ASP A 245 16.56 -43.48 17.65
C ASP A 245 16.99 -42.91 16.29
N GLY A 246 18.15 -43.37 15.81
CA GLY A 246 18.69 -43.05 14.50
C GLY A 246 19.56 -41.78 14.44
N SER A 247 20.02 -41.46 13.24
CA SER A 247 20.80 -40.25 12.94
C SER A 247 20.04 -39.38 11.95
N SER A 248 20.11 -38.06 12.12
CA SER A 248 19.45 -37.11 11.24
C SER A 248 20.32 -36.69 10.04
N ILE A 249 19.69 -36.46 8.90
CA ILE A 249 20.32 -35.80 7.74
C ILE A 249 20.43 -34.29 7.89
N THR A 250 19.68 -33.68 8.83
CA THR A 250 19.62 -32.23 9.00
C THR A 250 20.90 -31.70 9.61
N GLU A 251 21.43 -30.61 9.06
CA GLU A 251 22.65 -29.99 9.57
C GLU A 251 22.30 -28.77 10.44
N GLY A 252 23.01 -28.60 11.56
CA GLY A 252 22.88 -27.43 12.44
C GLY A 252 21.70 -27.46 13.43
N ILE A 253 20.95 -28.56 13.50
CA ILE A 253 19.86 -28.78 14.47
C ILE A 253 19.94 -30.20 15.06
N GLY A 254 19.30 -30.41 16.21
CA GLY A 254 19.43 -31.62 17.02
C GLY A 254 20.63 -31.53 17.96
N GLN A 255 20.42 -31.80 19.25
CA GLN A 255 21.45 -31.68 20.27
C GLN A 255 21.50 -32.91 21.17
N GLY A 256 22.71 -33.24 21.63
CA GLY A 256 22.93 -34.29 22.63
C GLY A 256 22.90 -33.78 24.07
N ARG A 257 22.67 -32.48 24.30
CA ARG A 257 22.65 -31.85 25.62
C ARG A 257 21.70 -30.65 25.65
N LEU A 258 21.33 -30.23 26.86
CA LEU A 258 20.68 -28.94 27.08
C LEU A 258 21.74 -27.82 27.09
N THR A 259 21.50 -26.75 26.34
CA THR A 259 22.39 -25.57 26.25
C THR A 259 21.94 -24.47 27.20
N GLN A 260 22.83 -23.55 27.58
CA GLN A 260 22.43 -22.39 28.41
C GLN A 260 21.46 -21.44 27.70
N ASN A 261 21.46 -21.43 26.36
CA ASN A 261 20.49 -20.68 25.58
C ASN A 261 19.07 -21.26 25.68
N LEU A 262 18.91 -22.57 25.78
CA LEU A 262 17.58 -23.20 25.86
C LEU A 262 17.08 -23.33 27.30
N LYS A 263 17.99 -23.22 28.28
CA LYS A 263 17.63 -23.27 29.70
C LYS A 263 16.58 -22.19 30.02
N ASP A 264 15.54 -22.61 30.75
CA ASP A 264 14.42 -21.78 31.20
C ASP A 264 13.52 -21.21 30.06
N ALA A 265 13.68 -21.71 28.82
CA ALA A 265 12.84 -21.28 27.71
C ALA A 265 11.38 -21.76 27.89
N PRO A 266 10.37 -20.89 27.71
CA PRO A 266 8.97 -21.26 27.88
C PRO A 266 8.47 -22.02 26.65
N ILE A 267 8.71 -23.33 26.61
CA ILE A 267 8.32 -24.23 25.52
C ILE A 267 7.16 -25.11 26.02
N ASP A 268 6.00 -25.02 25.37
CA ASP A 268 4.80 -25.75 25.77
C ASP A 268 4.82 -27.22 25.32
N GLU A 269 5.46 -27.52 24.19
CA GLU A 269 5.45 -28.85 23.58
C GLU A 269 6.65 -29.10 22.66
N SER A 270 6.93 -30.37 22.39
CA SER A 270 7.85 -30.80 21.34
C SER A 270 7.22 -31.81 20.37
N LEU A 271 7.54 -31.65 19.09
CA LEU A 271 7.21 -32.58 18.00
C LEU A 271 8.45 -33.31 17.50
N PHE A 272 8.32 -34.60 17.26
CA PHE A 272 9.34 -35.41 16.60
C PHE A 272 9.06 -35.47 15.10
N ILE A 273 9.98 -34.96 14.28
CA ILE A 273 9.81 -34.92 12.82
C ILE A 273 10.84 -35.83 12.16
N LYS A 274 10.39 -36.80 11.37
CA LYS A 274 11.29 -37.69 10.66
C LYS A 274 12.03 -36.94 9.54
N ASP A 275 13.26 -37.35 9.28
CA ASP A 275 14.05 -36.81 8.17
C ASP A 275 13.32 -36.85 6.83
N GLN A 276 12.63 -37.96 6.53
CA GLN A 276 11.94 -38.11 5.26
C GLN A 276 10.79 -37.10 5.11
N ASP A 277 10.11 -36.76 6.21
CA ASP A 277 9.06 -35.73 6.21
C ASP A 277 9.67 -34.35 5.95
N SER A 278 10.86 -34.11 6.50
CA SER A 278 11.63 -32.89 6.26
C SER A 278 12.06 -32.79 4.78
N VAL A 279 12.60 -33.88 4.20
CA VAL A 279 12.94 -33.96 2.77
C VAL A 279 11.71 -33.72 1.90
N ASN A 280 10.60 -34.43 2.16
CA ASN A 280 9.36 -34.28 1.41
C ASN A 280 8.88 -32.82 1.44
N MET A 281 8.95 -32.17 2.61
CA MET A 281 8.56 -30.77 2.75
C MET A 281 9.49 -29.81 2.00
N VAL A 282 10.81 -30.03 1.99
CA VAL A 282 11.74 -29.23 1.17
C VAL A 282 11.35 -29.27 -0.30
N PHE A 283 11.11 -30.47 -0.85
CA PHE A 283 10.73 -30.60 -2.25
C PHE A 283 9.32 -30.06 -2.53
N LYS A 284 8.37 -30.25 -1.60
CA LYS A 284 7.04 -29.64 -1.70
C LYS A 284 7.14 -28.12 -1.78
N LEU A 285 7.90 -27.49 -0.88
CA LEU A 285 8.11 -26.04 -0.87
C LEU A 285 8.80 -25.53 -2.14
N LEU A 286 9.80 -26.26 -2.64
CA LEU A 286 10.47 -25.91 -3.88
C LEU A 286 9.51 -25.94 -5.07
N CYS A 287 8.74 -27.01 -5.22
CA CYS A 287 7.90 -27.24 -6.40
C CYS A 287 6.57 -26.51 -6.35
N GLU A 288 6.03 -26.29 -5.16
CA GLU A 288 4.69 -25.72 -5.00
C GLU A 288 4.71 -24.25 -4.59
N GLU A 289 5.69 -23.83 -3.79
CA GLU A 289 5.77 -22.48 -3.21
C GLU A 289 6.99 -21.68 -3.72
N GLY A 290 7.93 -22.32 -4.45
CA GLY A 290 9.10 -21.67 -5.05
C GLY A 290 10.29 -21.45 -4.11
N PHE A 291 10.35 -22.11 -2.94
CA PHE A 291 11.40 -21.91 -1.95
C PHE A 291 12.56 -22.91 -2.11
N PHE A 292 13.77 -22.40 -2.37
CA PHE A 292 15.00 -23.21 -2.42
C PHE A 292 15.78 -23.15 -1.10
N ILE A 293 15.54 -24.11 -0.21
CA ILE A 293 15.89 -24.06 1.22
C ILE A 293 16.55 -25.34 1.74
N GLY A 294 17.16 -25.26 2.93
CA GLY A 294 17.78 -26.42 3.61
C GLY A 294 16.79 -27.34 4.36
N ALA A 295 17.28 -28.51 4.78
CA ALA A 295 16.47 -29.54 5.45
C ALA A 295 15.91 -29.11 6.82
N SER A 296 16.62 -28.29 7.58
CA SER A 296 16.15 -27.73 8.86
C SER A 296 14.92 -26.84 8.67
N SER A 297 14.87 -26.08 7.57
CA SER A 297 13.71 -25.27 7.19
C SER A 297 12.53 -26.14 6.75
N GLY A 298 12.78 -27.24 6.03
CA GLY A 298 11.74 -28.22 5.70
C GLY A 298 11.13 -28.86 6.95
N LEU A 299 11.97 -29.23 7.93
CA LEU A 299 11.53 -29.77 9.21
C LEU A 299 10.63 -28.78 9.97
N ASN A 300 11.05 -27.52 10.03
CA ASN A 300 10.30 -26.43 10.66
C ASN A 300 8.89 -26.27 10.07
N VAL A 301 8.78 -26.26 8.74
CA VAL A 301 7.48 -26.14 8.06
C VAL A 301 6.64 -27.39 8.21
N ALA A 302 7.25 -28.59 8.17
CA ALA A 302 6.54 -29.84 8.44
C ALA A 302 5.92 -29.85 9.84
N ALA A 303 6.66 -29.37 10.85
CA ALA A 303 6.15 -29.22 12.21
C ALA A 303 5.03 -28.17 12.32
N ALA A 304 5.12 -27.05 11.59
CA ALA A 304 4.04 -26.05 11.57
C ALA A 304 2.74 -26.63 10.97
N VAL A 305 2.85 -27.44 9.92
CA VAL A 305 1.73 -28.18 9.33
C VAL A 305 1.17 -29.20 10.33
N GLU A 306 2.02 -29.90 11.08
CA GLU A 306 1.55 -30.84 12.11
C GLU A 306 0.78 -30.12 13.23
N ILE A 307 1.31 -29.01 13.76
CA ILE A 307 0.62 -28.20 14.78
C ILE A 307 -0.73 -27.71 14.28
N SER A 308 -0.83 -27.32 12.99
CA SER A 308 -2.07 -26.82 12.41
C SER A 308 -3.26 -27.77 12.55
N LYS A 309 -3.01 -29.09 12.58
CA LYS A 309 -4.06 -30.11 12.74
C LYS A 309 -4.81 -30.02 14.08
N SER A 310 -4.15 -29.47 15.09
CA SER A 310 -4.71 -29.31 16.45
C SER A 310 -5.15 -27.88 16.76
N MET A 311 -4.99 -26.94 15.82
CA MET A 311 -5.31 -25.53 16.00
C MET A 311 -6.68 -25.19 15.37
N PRO A 312 -7.42 -24.22 15.91
CA PRO A 312 -8.63 -23.72 15.25
C PRO A 312 -8.34 -23.19 13.85
N LYS A 313 -9.27 -23.39 12.90
CA LYS A 313 -9.17 -22.80 11.56
C LYS A 313 -9.00 -21.27 11.66
N GLY A 314 -8.18 -20.71 10.77
CA GLY A 314 -7.82 -19.29 10.77
C GLY A 314 -6.67 -18.92 11.72
N SER A 315 -6.20 -19.85 12.57
CA SER A 315 -5.05 -19.60 13.46
C SER A 315 -3.80 -19.23 12.67
N THR A 316 -3.00 -18.31 13.19
CA THR A 316 -1.71 -17.91 12.62
C THR A 316 -0.57 -18.68 13.26
N ILE A 317 0.14 -19.47 12.46
CA ILE A 317 1.26 -20.31 12.89
C ILE A 317 2.52 -19.80 12.20
N VAL A 318 3.49 -19.37 12.99
CA VAL A 318 4.76 -18.83 12.50
C VAL A 318 5.87 -19.85 12.71
N THR A 319 6.67 -20.07 11.68
CA THR A 319 7.91 -20.85 11.75
C THR A 319 9.04 -20.11 11.02
N THR A 320 10.22 -20.72 10.88
CA THR A 320 11.41 -20.06 10.34
C THR A 320 12.06 -20.87 9.23
N ILE A 321 12.43 -20.19 8.14
CA ILE A 321 13.34 -20.71 7.11
C ILE A 321 14.73 -20.20 7.44
N CYS A 322 15.58 -21.10 7.93
CA CYS A 322 16.86 -20.78 8.55
C CYS A 322 17.96 -20.37 7.56
N ASP A 323 17.98 -21.00 6.37
CA ASP A 323 19.01 -20.81 5.34
C ASP A 323 18.55 -21.31 3.95
N ASN A 324 19.36 -20.98 2.94
CA ASN A 324 19.08 -21.33 1.55
C ASN A 324 19.60 -22.72 1.16
N GLY A 325 19.06 -23.26 0.05
CA GLY A 325 19.38 -24.59 -0.45
C GLY A 325 20.76 -24.74 -1.11
N GLN A 326 21.44 -23.64 -1.45
CA GLN A 326 22.68 -23.67 -2.26
C GLN A 326 23.79 -24.47 -1.56
N LYS A 327 23.92 -24.31 -0.24
CA LYS A 327 24.94 -25.00 0.57
C LYS A 327 24.76 -26.51 0.63
N TYR A 328 23.58 -27.00 0.24
CA TYR A 328 23.18 -28.40 0.32
C TYR A 328 23.03 -29.06 -1.06
N PHE A 329 23.41 -28.37 -2.14
CA PHE A 329 23.20 -28.84 -3.51
C PHE A 329 23.78 -30.24 -3.76
N ASN A 330 25.05 -30.46 -3.37
CA ASN A 330 25.74 -31.74 -3.54
C ASN A 330 25.28 -32.83 -2.56
N ARG A 331 24.44 -32.51 -1.56
CA ARG A 331 23.96 -33.43 -0.54
C ARG A 331 22.45 -33.63 -0.64
N LEU A 332 21.67 -32.73 -0.05
CA LEU A 332 20.20 -32.80 0.03
C LEU A 332 19.53 -32.85 -1.34
N PHE A 333 20.09 -32.19 -2.35
CA PHE A 333 19.53 -32.15 -3.70
C PHE A 333 20.17 -33.17 -4.66
N ASN A 334 21.10 -34.00 -4.15
CA ASN A 334 21.71 -35.08 -4.92
C ASN A 334 21.01 -36.41 -4.62
N LYS A 335 20.37 -36.98 -5.64
CA LYS A 335 19.62 -38.25 -5.54
C LYS A 335 20.46 -39.40 -5.01
N ASN A 336 21.72 -39.52 -5.43
CA ASN A 336 22.60 -40.60 -5.02
C ASN A 336 22.99 -40.45 -3.54
N GLU A 337 23.30 -39.22 -3.10
CA GLU A 337 23.62 -38.95 -1.70
C GLU A 337 22.43 -39.15 -0.76
N LEU A 338 21.22 -38.78 -1.16
CA LEU A 338 20.02 -39.09 -0.38
C LEU A 338 19.76 -40.59 -0.27
N SER A 339 19.95 -41.33 -1.38
CA SER A 339 19.74 -42.78 -1.41
C SER A 339 20.75 -43.51 -0.52
N LYS A 340 22.03 -43.08 -0.50
CA LYS A 340 23.06 -43.61 0.43
C LYS A 340 22.68 -43.45 1.90
N ARG A 341 21.86 -42.45 2.22
CA ARG A 341 21.34 -42.18 3.58
C ARG A 341 19.98 -42.82 3.85
N GLY A 342 19.56 -43.76 2.99
CA GLY A 342 18.28 -44.48 3.12
C GLY A 342 17.04 -43.60 2.93
N LYS A 343 17.17 -42.46 2.22
CA LYS A 343 16.06 -41.55 1.93
C LYS A 343 15.67 -41.64 0.46
N TYR A 344 14.38 -41.59 0.16
CA TYR A 344 13.93 -41.55 -1.23
C TYR A 344 13.86 -40.11 -1.72
N PHE A 345 14.26 -39.92 -2.98
CA PHE A 345 14.18 -38.63 -3.66
C PHE A 345 12.71 -38.39 -4.08
N PRO A 346 12.02 -37.35 -3.56
CA PRO A 346 10.57 -37.18 -3.78
C PRO A 346 10.18 -36.82 -5.22
N PHE A 347 11.15 -36.55 -6.10
CA PHE A 347 10.92 -36.05 -7.45
C PHE A 347 11.26 -37.13 -8.51
N ASP A 348 10.23 -37.68 -9.15
CA ASP A 348 10.37 -38.52 -10.34
C ASP A 348 9.87 -37.77 -11.58
N ASN A 349 10.82 -37.28 -12.39
CA ASN A 349 10.57 -36.47 -13.59
C ASN A 349 9.78 -37.19 -14.69
N THR A 350 9.52 -38.50 -14.54
CA THR A 350 8.82 -39.31 -15.56
C THR A 350 7.29 -39.10 -15.55
N LYS A 351 6.68 -38.78 -14.41
CA LYS A 351 5.22 -38.56 -14.31
C LYS A 351 4.78 -37.17 -14.80
N THR A 352 5.62 -36.16 -14.65
CA THR A 352 5.32 -34.76 -15.01
C THR A 352 5.26 -34.55 -16.53
N LYS A 353 6.12 -35.24 -17.29
CA LYS A 353 6.06 -35.23 -18.78
C LYS A 353 4.77 -35.85 -19.32
N LYS A 354 4.26 -36.94 -18.71
CA LYS A 354 2.99 -37.57 -19.15
C LYS A 354 1.78 -36.66 -18.91
N LYS A 355 1.70 -35.93 -17.79
CA LYS A 355 0.60 -34.97 -17.53
C LYS A 355 0.63 -33.75 -18.45
N GLN A 356 1.82 -33.24 -18.80
CA GLN A 356 1.93 -32.12 -19.75
C GLN A 356 1.59 -32.53 -21.19
N ILE A 357 2.00 -33.72 -21.63
CA ILE A 357 1.66 -34.24 -22.96
C ILE A 357 0.14 -34.53 -23.05
N PHE A 358 -0.46 -35.12 -22.01
CA PHE A 358 -1.91 -35.40 -21.99
C PHE A 358 -2.76 -34.10 -21.92
N GLY A 359 -2.30 -33.08 -21.18
CA GLY A 359 -2.94 -31.76 -21.13
C GLY A 359 -2.83 -30.97 -22.44
N LEU A 360 -1.75 -31.15 -23.21
CA LEU A 360 -1.57 -30.54 -24.52
C LEU A 360 -2.52 -31.16 -25.56
N PHE A 361 -2.70 -32.49 -25.53
CA PHE A 361 -3.66 -33.19 -26.40
C PHE A 361 -5.12 -32.89 -26.03
N LEU A 362 -5.45 -32.80 -24.74
CA LEU A 362 -6.80 -32.47 -24.28
C LEU A 362 -7.16 -30.99 -24.56
N GLY A 363 -6.18 -30.08 -24.45
CA GLY A 363 -6.35 -28.67 -24.77
C GLY A 363 -6.62 -28.41 -26.26
N ILE A 364 -5.95 -29.15 -27.15
CA ILE A 364 -6.20 -29.07 -28.61
C ILE A 364 -7.58 -29.66 -28.96
N PHE A 365 -8.03 -30.70 -28.26
CA PHE A 365 -9.36 -31.29 -28.47
C PHE A 365 -10.52 -30.40 -27.96
N ILE A 366 -10.32 -29.70 -26.84
CA ILE A 366 -11.34 -28.82 -26.23
C ILE A 366 -11.44 -27.47 -26.94
N THR A 367 -10.32 -26.92 -27.44
CA THR A 367 -10.32 -25.58 -28.07
C THR A 367 -10.81 -25.56 -29.51
N THR A 368 -10.80 -26.71 -30.21
CA THR A 368 -11.18 -26.77 -31.64
C THR A 368 -12.62 -27.22 -31.90
N LEU A 369 -13.24 -28.02 -31.02
CA LEU A 369 -14.61 -28.55 -31.23
C LEU A 369 -15.71 -28.02 -30.29
N LEU A 370 -15.41 -27.63 -29.05
CA LEU A 370 -16.43 -27.18 -28.09
C LEU A 370 -16.99 -25.75 -28.29
N PRO A 371 -16.29 -24.79 -28.93
CA PRO A 371 -16.86 -23.45 -29.14
C PRO A 371 -18.06 -23.42 -30.10
N LYS A 372 -18.24 -24.45 -30.94
CA LYS A 372 -19.33 -24.48 -31.94
C LYS A 372 -20.66 -25.04 -31.42
N LEU A 373 -20.68 -25.73 -30.28
CA LEU A 373 -21.90 -26.37 -29.73
C LEU A 373 -22.51 -25.60 -28.54
N PHE A 374 -21.71 -24.84 -27.78
CA PHE A 374 -22.20 -24.13 -26.59
C PHE A 374 -22.77 -22.73 -26.85
N ILE A 375 -22.41 -22.09 -27.97
CA ILE A 375 -22.86 -20.73 -28.28
C ILE A 375 -24.32 -20.70 -28.78
N LYS A 376 -24.88 -21.83 -29.24
CA LYS A 376 -26.26 -21.89 -29.74
C LYS A 376 -27.32 -22.26 -28.69
N SER A 377 -26.98 -23.03 -27.65
CA SER A 377 -27.97 -23.54 -26.67
C SER A 377 -28.19 -22.63 -25.46
N THR A 378 -27.19 -21.81 -25.11
CA THR A 378 -27.27 -20.91 -23.95
C THR A 378 -27.91 -19.55 -24.28
N TRP A 379 -28.00 -19.20 -25.56
CA TRP A 379 -28.57 -17.94 -26.03
C TRP A 379 -30.10 -17.97 -26.12
N GLU A 380 -30.71 -19.14 -26.31
CA GLU A 380 -32.19 -19.28 -26.35
C GLU A 380 -32.83 -19.59 -24.98
N LYS A 381 -32.08 -20.09 -24.00
CA LYS A 381 -32.64 -20.47 -22.68
C LYS A 381 -32.79 -19.31 -21.68
N ASN A 382 -32.14 -18.16 -21.90
CA ASN A 382 -32.21 -17.00 -21.00
C ASN A 382 -33.24 -15.94 -21.42
N LYS A 383 -34.26 -16.34 -22.20
CA LYS A 383 -35.42 -15.50 -22.55
C LYS A 383 -36.54 -15.60 -21.50
N GLN A 384 -36.21 -15.73 -20.22
CA GLN A 384 -37.19 -15.51 -19.16
C GLN A 384 -37.21 -14.03 -18.81
N GLN A 385 -38.28 -13.36 -19.24
CA GLN A 385 -38.71 -12.06 -18.74
C GLN A 385 -38.66 -12.07 -17.21
N ILE A 386 -37.67 -11.38 -16.64
CA ILE A 386 -37.72 -11.00 -15.24
C ILE A 386 -38.80 -9.92 -15.14
N ASN A 387 -39.93 -10.30 -14.56
CA ASN A 387 -41.07 -9.42 -14.34
C ASN A 387 -40.70 -8.42 -13.23
N LEU A 388 -40.18 -7.25 -13.62
CA LEU A 388 -39.72 -6.16 -12.74
C LEU A 388 -40.86 -5.33 -12.13
N ALA A 389 -42.11 -5.80 -12.19
CA ALA A 389 -43.30 -5.03 -11.82
C ALA A 389 -43.55 -4.85 -10.31
N ASN A 390 -42.76 -5.44 -9.40
CA ASN A 390 -43.08 -5.50 -7.96
C ASN A 390 -42.02 -4.95 -7.00
N ILE A 391 -41.14 -4.05 -7.42
CA ILE A 391 -40.31 -3.29 -6.47
C ILE A 391 -40.95 -1.93 -6.25
N LYS A 392 -41.64 -1.78 -5.11
CA LYS A 392 -42.18 -0.49 -4.64
C LYS A 392 -41.07 0.58 -4.65
N ASN A 393 -41.42 1.77 -5.13
CA ASN A 393 -40.61 3.00 -5.10
C ASN A 393 -40.36 3.45 -3.65
N GLU A 394 -39.46 2.78 -2.94
CA GLU A 394 -38.89 3.31 -1.69
C GLU A 394 -37.51 3.90 -2.02
N TYR A 395 -37.46 5.23 -2.07
CA TYR A 395 -36.26 6.03 -2.24
C TYR A 395 -35.39 5.98 -0.97
N ASN A 396 -34.84 4.82 -0.64
CA ASN A 396 -33.98 4.66 0.54
C ASN A 396 -32.52 4.94 0.15
N PHE A 397 -32.14 6.22 0.17
CA PHE A 397 -30.72 6.61 0.27
C PHE A 397 -30.19 6.13 1.64
N ILE A 398 -29.10 5.38 1.66
CA ILE A 398 -28.56 4.79 2.89
C ILE A 398 -27.81 5.87 3.69
N GLU A 399 -28.03 5.90 5.01
CA GLU A 399 -27.16 6.60 5.96
C GLU A 399 -25.80 5.88 6.04
N TYR A 400 -24.72 6.56 5.65
CA TYR A 400 -23.37 6.02 5.81
C TYR A 400 -22.98 6.08 7.30
N SER A 401 -23.20 4.99 8.02
CA SER A 401 -22.98 4.89 9.49
C SER A 401 -21.52 4.82 9.95
N GLN A 402 -20.55 5.01 9.06
CA GLN A 402 -19.12 4.95 9.42
C GLN A 402 -18.38 6.28 9.29
N TRP A 403 -19.01 7.35 8.81
CA TRP A 403 -18.40 8.68 8.84
C TRP A 403 -18.40 9.21 10.30
N PRO A 404 -17.30 9.78 10.82
CA PRO A 404 -17.35 10.49 12.09
C PRO A 404 -18.36 11.64 11.92
N PRO A 405 -19.31 11.82 12.83
CA PRO A 405 -20.26 12.91 12.71
C PRO A 405 -19.52 14.24 12.54
N PHE A 406 -20.04 15.11 11.67
CA PHE A 406 -19.65 16.51 11.51
C PHE A 406 -19.95 17.26 12.82
N LEU A 407 -19.15 16.97 13.84
CA LEU A 407 -19.02 17.83 14.99
C LEU A 407 -17.98 18.87 14.57
N THR A 408 -18.39 20.14 14.53
CA THR A 408 -17.48 21.27 14.52
C THR A 408 -16.62 21.18 15.78
N ASP A 409 -15.52 20.43 15.72
CA ASP A 409 -14.55 20.37 16.82
C ASP A 409 -13.83 21.73 16.86
N PRO A 410 -14.12 22.58 17.86
CA PRO A 410 -13.62 23.95 17.90
C PRO A 410 -12.21 23.92 18.51
N THR A 411 -11.28 23.19 17.92
CA THR A 411 -9.90 23.16 18.45
C THR A 411 -9.18 24.48 18.21
N PHE A 412 -9.62 25.27 17.22
CA PHE A 412 -9.04 26.57 16.90
C PHE A 412 -10.10 27.65 16.96
N ASP A 413 -9.84 28.70 17.73
CA ASP A 413 -10.63 29.92 17.66
C ASP A 413 -10.33 30.63 16.32
N LEU A 414 -11.11 30.27 15.29
CA LEU A 414 -10.99 30.84 13.95
C LEU A 414 -11.25 32.35 13.95
N THR A 415 -12.04 32.86 14.90
CA THR A 415 -12.28 34.29 15.07
C THR A 415 -11.02 34.99 15.57
N LEU A 416 -10.35 34.42 16.57
CA LEU A 416 -9.07 34.90 17.07
C LEU A 416 -7.97 34.82 16.01
N TRP A 417 -7.91 33.71 15.27
CA TRP A 417 -7.01 33.54 14.11
C TRP A 417 -7.24 34.65 13.06
N ARG A 418 -8.49 34.86 12.65
CA ARG A 418 -8.85 35.89 11.65
C ARG A 418 -8.53 37.31 12.13
N LYS A 419 -8.70 37.57 13.44
CA LYS A 419 -8.48 38.90 14.02
C LYS A 419 -6.99 39.24 14.22
N HIS A 420 -6.17 38.26 14.62
CA HIS A 420 -4.81 38.53 15.11
C HIS A 420 -3.68 37.92 14.28
N CYS A 421 -3.97 36.90 13.48
CA CYS A 421 -2.95 36.15 12.75
C CYS A 421 -3.11 36.32 11.23
N TRP A 422 -4.35 36.31 10.74
CA TRP A 422 -4.65 36.51 9.33
C TRP A 422 -4.62 38.00 8.98
N ILE A 423 -3.50 38.48 8.44
CA ILE A 423 -3.43 39.83 7.87
C ILE A 423 -3.49 39.75 6.36
N ASN A 424 -4.37 40.57 5.78
CA ASN A 424 -4.78 40.62 4.38
C ASN A 424 -5.68 39.44 3.98
N GLN A 425 -6.98 39.70 3.94
CA GLN A 425 -8.09 38.79 3.61
C GLN A 425 -7.96 38.03 2.26
N ILE A 426 -6.85 38.16 1.52
CA ILE A 426 -6.80 37.90 0.07
C ILE A 426 -5.57 37.09 -0.40
N SER A 427 -4.45 36.97 0.35
CA SER A 427 -3.21 36.39 -0.21
C SER A 427 -2.65 35.16 0.53
N LEU A 428 -2.14 34.20 -0.27
CA LEU A 428 -1.31 33.09 0.21
C LEU A 428 -0.04 33.63 0.90
N PRO A 429 0.56 32.91 1.87
CA PRO A 429 1.65 33.44 2.69
C PRO A 429 2.86 33.90 1.85
N THR A 430 3.10 35.22 1.77
CA THR A 430 4.29 35.82 1.16
C THR A 430 5.49 35.78 2.11
N GLN A 431 6.68 36.16 1.61
CA GLN A 431 7.89 36.30 2.43
C GLN A 431 7.71 37.33 3.57
N ASP A 432 6.94 38.39 3.32
CA ASP A 432 6.56 39.39 4.34
C ASP A 432 5.55 38.82 5.33
N THR A 433 4.64 37.97 4.86
CA THR A 433 3.69 37.26 5.74
C THR A 433 4.45 36.31 6.67
N LYS A 434 5.53 35.66 6.22
CA LYS A 434 6.42 34.86 7.08
C LYS A 434 7.09 35.71 8.16
N LEU A 435 7.54 36.93 7.85
CA LEU A 435 8.12 37.85 8.83
C LEU A 435 7.07 38.33 9.85
N TYR A 436 5.86 38.64 9.38
CA TYR A 436 4.73 39.00 10.24
C TYR A 436 4.31 37.86 11.16
N TYR A 437 4.15 36.66 10.60
CA TYR A 437 3.86 35.44 11.36
C TYR A 437 4.96 35.17 12.39
N LYS A 438 6.24 35.39 12.07
CA LYS A 438 7.36 35.24 13.02
C LYS A 438 7.29 36.23 14.19
N LYS A 439 6.70 37.41 13.98
CA LYS A 439 6.53 38.48 15.00
C LYS A 439 5.35 38.19 15.95
N ASN A 440 4.26 37.62 15.44
CA ASN A 440 3.09 37.21 16.25
C ASN A 440 3.13 35.74 16.70
N TYR A 441 4.07 34.94 16.19
CA TYR A 441 4.28 33.52 16.56
C TYR A 441 4.47 33.33 18.06
N THR A 442 4.96 34.38 18.73
CA THR A 442 5.25 34.42 20.17
C THR A 442 4.08 34.97 21.00
N ALA A 443 3.05 35.57 20.39
CA ALA A 443 1.98 36.30 21.10
C ALA A 443 0.68 35.50 21.27
N TYR A 444 0.33 34.60 20.34
CA TYR A 444 -0.92 33.82 20.41
C TYR A 444 -0.72 32.36 19.96
N ASN A 445 -1.07 31.40 20.82
CA ASN A 445 -0.96 29.96 20.54
C ASN A 445 -1.76 29.54 19.29
N VAL A 446 -2.92 30.17 19.03
CA VAL A 446 -3.76 29.86 17.86
C VAL A 446 -3.04 30.08 16.52
N CYS A 447 -2.15 31.07 16.41
CA CYS A 447 -1.41 31.32 15.17
C CYS A 447 -0.46 30.15 14.87
N LYS A 448 0.24 29.65 15.90
CA LYS A 448 1.19 28.54 15.78
C LYS A 448 0.49 27.26 15.34
N ASP A 449 -0.67 26.98 15.93
CA ASP A 449 -1.39 25.73 15.68
C ASP A 449 -2.00 25.68 14.27
N VAL A 450 -2.63 26.77 13.81
CA VAL A 450 -3.18 26.86 12.45
C VAL A 450 -2.06 26.78 11.40
N ILE A 451 -0.94 27.49 11.60
CA ILE A 451 0.21 27.40 10.69
C ILE A 451 0.83 26.00 10.68
N SER A 452 0.92 25.35 11.85
CA SER A 452 1.38 23.97 11.95
C SER A 452 0.47 23.02 11.16
N LEU A 453 -0.85 23.21 11.27
CA LEU A 453 -1.84 22.44 10.52
C LEU A 453 -1.70 22.66 9.01
N ILE A 454 -1.60 23.91 8.55
CA ILE A 454 -1.39 24.24 7.12
C ILE A 454 -0.11 23.59 6.61
N ASN A 455 1.00 23.75 7.35
CA ASN A 455 2.29 23.16 7.02
C ASN A 455 2.29 21.62 7.12
N SER A 456 1.32 21.01 7.79
CA SER A 456 1.21 19.55 7.80
C SER A 456 0.81 19.03 6.41
N ILE A 457 -0.10 19.71 5.70
CA ILE A 457 -0.59 19.30 4.39
C ILE A 457 0.14 19.99 3.23
N TYR A 458 0.42 21.29 3.33
CA TYR A 458 0.85 22.10 2.21
C TYR A 458 2.29 22.57 2.32
N ASN A 459 2.95 22.69 1.17
CA ASN A 459 4.18 23.44 0.99
C ASN A 459 3.87 24.65 0.10
N MET A 460 4.02 25.85 0.65
CA MET A 460 3.72 27.10 -0.03
C MET A 460 4.98 27.95 -0.18
N LYS A 461 5.22 28.46 -1.38
CA LYS A 461 6.38 29.31 -1.73
C LYS A 461 5.94 30.46 -2.61
N THR A 462 6.56 31.62 -2.42
CA THR A 462 6.41 32.78 -3.30
C THR A 462 7.77 33.08 -3.92
N ASN A 463 7.79 33.26 -5.23
CA ASN A 463 8.98 33.67 -5.98
C ASN A 463 8.68 34.98 -6.72
N ILE A 464 9.68 35.84 -6.86
CA ILE A 464 9.60 37.04 -7.70
C ILE A 464 10.38 36.76 -8.97
N ALA A 465 9.72 36.83 -10.12
CA ALA A 465 10.32 36.69 -11.44
C ALA A 465 10.48 38.08 -12.07
N LYS A 466 11.71 38.47 -12.38
CA LYS A 466 12.00 39.73 -13.05
C LYS A 466 11.95 39.55 -14.56
N VAL A 467 11.35 40.50 -15.25
CA VAL A 467 11.22 40.51 -16.72
C VAL A 467 11.65 41.87 -17.24
N GLU A 468 12.44 41.87 -18.31
CA GLU A 468 12.81 43.07 -19.05
C GLU A 468 12.03 43.12 -20.37
N TYR A 469 11.40 44.26 -20.65
CA TYR A 469 10.67 44.49 -21.89
C TYR A 469 11.45 45.44 -22.79
N PRO A 470 11.80 45.04 -24.03
CA PRO A 470 12.26 46.00 -25.05
C PRO A 470 11.23 47.13 -25.21
N GLU A 471 11.65 48.37 -25.50
CA GLU A 471 10.77 49.56 -25.46
C GLU A 471 9.51 49.39 -26.33
N THR A 472 9.63 48.79 -27.51
CA THR A 472 8.50 48.50 -28.40
C THR A 472 7.48 47.55 -27.78
N PHE A 473 7.94 46.55 -27.01
CA PHE A 473 7.08 45.64 -26.28
C PHE A 473 6.53 46.27 -24.99
N ALA A 474 7.33 47.11 -24.31
CA ALA A 474 6.89 47.88 -23.15
C ALA A 474 5.67 48.76 -23.47
N GLN A 475 5.67 49.44 -24.61
CA GLN A 475 4.50 50.21 -25.08
C GLN A 475 3.26 49.34 -25.27
N LYS A 476 3.42 48.13 -25.83
CA LYS A 476 2.32 47.16 -25.99
C LYS A 476 1.78 46.70 -24.64
N ILE A 477 2.65 46.39 -23.67
CA ILE A 477 2.24 45.98 -22.32
C ILE A 477 1.55 47.13 -21.57
N ARG A 478 2.08 48.37 -21.65
CA ARG A 478 1.42 49.56 -21.09
C ARG A 478 0.02 49.74 -21.67
N LYS A 479 -0.15 49.57 -22.98
CA LYS A 479 -1.47 49.61 -23.63
C LYS A 479 -2.41 48.52 -23.11
N ILE A 480 -1.93 47.28 -22.93
CA ILE A 480 -2.74 46.17 -22.37
C ILE A 480 -3.25 46.51 -20.96
N PHE A 481 -2.44 47.19 -20.15
CA PHE A 481 -2.82 47.61 -18.79
C PHE A 481 -3.46 49.00 -18.72
N ASN A 482 -3.96 49.55 -19.84
CA ASN A 482 -4.54 50.90 -19.89
C ASN A 482 -3.64 51.98 -19.24
N TYR A 483 -2.33 51.86 -19.43
CA TYR A 483 -1.31 52.76 -18.90
C TYR A 483 -1.29 52.87 -17.36
N ASP A 484 -1.78 51.85 -16.64
CA ASP A 484 -1.61 51.74 -15.19
C ASP A 484 -0.14 51.44 -14.85
N ASN A 485 0.55 52.44 -14.31
CA ASN A 485 1.96 52.35 -13.91
C ASN A 485 2.20 51.32 -12.80
N THR A 486 1.21 51.07 -11.93
CA THR A 486 1.32 50.08 -10.84
C THR A 486 1.28 48.67 -11.41
N LEU A 487 0.34 48.40 -12.32
CA LEU A 487 0.26 47.10 -13.01
C LEU A 487 1.48 46.86 -13.90
N TYR A 488 1.96 47.91 -14.57
CA TYR A 488 3.18 47.83 -15.37
C TYR A 488 4.40 47.50 -14.51
N ALA A 489 4.57 48.14 -13.35
CA ALA A 489 5.64 47.80 -12.40
C ALA A 489 5.55 46.35 -11.91
N LYS A 490 4.35 45.87 -11.57
CA LYS A 490 4.12 44.45 -11.20
C LYS A 490 4.41 43.49 -12.36
N ALA A 491 4.24 43.91 -13.61
CA ALA A 491 4.55 43.07 -14.76
C ALA A 491 6.06 42.88 -14.98
N LEU A 492 6.86 43.88 -14.59
CA LEU A 492 8.33 43.79 -14.56
C LEU A 492 8.83 42.90 -13.40
N GLU A 493 8.14 42.91 -12.26
CA GLU A 493 8.45 42.06 -11.09
C GLU A 493 7.25 41.19 -10.69
N GLN A 494 7.13 40.03 -11.33
CA GLN A 494 5.95 39.17 -11.19
C GLN A 494 6.05 38.27 -9.96
N GLU A 495 5.07 38.38 -9.08
CA GLU A 495 4.91 37.45 -7.96
C GLU A 495 4.22 36.17 -8.41
N LEU A 496 4.88 35.04 -8.16
CA LEU A 496 4.39 33.70 -8.46
C LEU A 496 4.21 32.91 -7.17
N TYR A 497 3.02 32.35 -6.96
CA TYR A 497 2.68 31.59 -5.75
C TYR A 497 2.60 30.11 -6.09
N PHE A 498 3.51 29.32 -5.53
CA PHE A 498 3.57 27.88 -5.70
C PHE A 498 2.99 27.19 -4.48
N VAL A 499 2.02 26.31 -4.71
CA VAL A 499 1.43 25.48 -3.67
C VAL A 499 1.51 24.02 -4.07
N MET A 500 1.95 23.17 -3.14
CA MET A 500 1.99 21.72 -3.28
C MET A 500 1.31 21.07 -2.10
N ASN A 501 0.38 20.15 -2.35
CA ASN A 501 -0.11 19.24 -1.32
C ASN A 501 0.91 18.09 -1.15
N LYS A 502 1.45 17.94 0.06
CA LYS A 502 2.48 16.93 0.40
C LYS A 502 1.98 15.49 0.30
N TYR A 503 0.66 15.31 0.45
CA TYR A 503 0.04 13.99 0.46
C TYR A 503 -0.50 13.59 -0.92
N THR A 504 -1.22 14.48 -1.60
CA THR A 504 -1.79 14.20 -2.93
C THR A 504 -0.84 14.49 -4.08
N PHE A 505 0.26 15.22 -3.82
CA PHE A 505 1.19 15.74 -4.83
C PHE A 505 0.52 16.62 -5.89
N GLU A 506 -0.63 17.22 -5.59
CA GLU A 506 -1.20 18.25 -6.45
C GLU A 506 -0.37 19.52 -6.34
N HIS A 507 -0.01 20.09 -7.50
CA HIS A 507 0.78 21.31 -7.62
C HIS A 507 0.00 22.38 -8.39
N THR A 508 0.00 23.59 -7.85
CA THR A 508 -0.59 24.77 -8.50
C THR A 508 0.37 25.95 -8.41
N VAL A 509 0.52 26.66 -9.52
CA VAL A 509 1.13 27.98 -9.57
C VAL A 509 0.05 29.02 -9.83
N TYR A 510 -0.06 30.01 -8.95
CA TYR A 510 -0.93 31.16 -9.17
C TYR A 510 -0.13 32.33 -9.74
N ASN A 511 -0.64 32.89 -10.84
CA ASN A 511 -0.11 34.11 -11.46
C ASN A 511 -1.28 35.07 -11.80
N PRO A 512 -1.65 35.98 -10.88
CA PRO A 512 -2.75 36.93 -11.08
C PRO A 512 -2.59 37.86 -12.29
N LEU A 513 -1.35 38.18 -12.67
CA LEU A 513 -1.06 39.02 -13.83
C LEU A 513 -1.41 38.34 -15.16
N ARG A 514 -1.29 37.01 -15.23
CA ARG A 514 -1.58 36.26 -16.46
C ARG A 514 -3.07 36.34 -16.83
N GLY A 515 -3.97 36.48 -15.86
CA GLY A 515 -5.41 36.69 -16.09
C GLY A 515 -5.76 38.04 -16.71
N ARG A 516 -4.81 38.98 -16.78
CA ARG A 516 -4.97 40.29 -17.43
C ARG A 516 -4.55 40.30 -18.90
N ARG A 517 -4.12 39.15 -19.45
CA ARG A 517 -3.80 39.05 -20.87
C ARG A 517 -5.06 39.26 -21.71
N PRO A 518 -4.99 40.02 -22.81
CA PRO A 518 -6.11 40.13 -23.73
C PRO A 518 -6.42 38.74 -24.29
N ILE A 519 -7.65 38.28 -24.07
CA ILE A 519 -8.18 37.06 -24.68
C ILE A 519 -8.88 37.49 -25.96
N GLN A 520 -8.66 36.75 -27.04
CA GLN A 520 -9.35 37.00 -28.30
C GLN A 520 -10.84 36.66 -28.08
N PRO A 521 -11.78 37.61 -28.31
CA PRO A 521 -13.19 37.31 -28.17
C PRO A 521 -13.59 36.22 -29.16
N PRO A 522 -14.52 35.32 -28.80
CA PRO A 522 -14.99 34.30 -29.74
C PRO A 522 -15.64 34.96 -30.96
N GLU A 523 -15.50 34.35 -32.13
CA GLU A 523 -16.05 34.87 -33.40
C GLU A 523 -17.59 34.93 -33.39
N VAL A 524 -18.23 34.00 -32.67
CA VAL A 524 -19.68 33.90 -32.50
C VAL A 524 -20.03 34.07 -31.02
N PRO A 525 -21.09 34.82 -30.67
CA PRO A 525 -21.60 34.87 -29.30
C PRO A 525 -21.85 33.47 -28.73
N ILE A 526 -21.37 33.24 -27.51
CA ILE A 526 -21.36 31.90 -26.88
C ILE A 526 -22.77 31.29 -26.83
N GLU A 527 -23.78 32.07 -26.45
CA GLU A 527 -25.17 31.60 -26.36
C GLU A 527 -25.76 31.23 -27.73
N GLN A 528 -25.42 31.99 -28.78
CA GLN A 528 -25.82 31.67 -30.13
C GLN A 528 -25.19 30.34 -30.59
N TYR A 529 -23.88 30.19 -30.40
CA TYR A 529 -23.17 28.96 -30.75
C TYR A 529 -23.72 27.74 -30.00
N LEU A 530 -24.06 27.90 -28.73
CA LEU A 530 -24.67 26.85 -27.91
C LEU A 530 -26.03 26.41 -28.48
N ASN A 531 -26.92 27.38 -28.73
CA ASN A 531 -28.27 27.11 -29.21
C ASN A 531 -28.25 26.42 -30.58
N GLU A 532 -27.42 26.92 -31.51
CA GLU A 532 -27.24 26.31 -32.83
C GLU A 532 -26.69 24.88 -32.73
N THR A 533 -25.74 24.65 -31.80
CA THR A 533 -25.16 23.31 -31.57
C THR A 533 -26.19 22.33 -31.01
N ILE A 534 -26.99 22.76 -30.03
CA ILE A 534 -28.06 21.95 -29.41
C ILE A 534 -29.15 21.65 -30.45
N GLU A 535 -29.63 22.65 -31.17
CA GLU A 535 -30.66 22.48 -32.21
C GLU A 535 -30.19 21.49 -33.27
N LYS A 536 -29.00 21.73 -33.85
CA LYS A 536 -28.42 20.88 -34.88
C LYS A 536 -28.26 19.41 -34.44
N THR A 537 -27.85 19.18 -33.20
CA THR A 537 -27.61 17.82 -32.70
C THR A 537 -28.88 17.13 -32.18
N SER A 538 -29.93 17.87 -31.85
CA SER A 538 -31.19 17.31 -31.36
C SER A 538 -31.97 16.50 -32.41
N HIS A 539 -31.93 16.91 -33.69
CA HIS A 539 -32.75 16.32 -34.75
C HIS A 539 -32.47 14.84 -35.06
N ASN A 540 -31.23 14.37 -34.82
CA ASN A 540 -30.83 13.00 -35.13
C ASN A 540 -29.98 12.39 -34.01
N CYS A 541 -30.35 12.68 -32.76
CA CYS A 541 -29.62 12.19 -31.59
C CYS A 541 -30.01 10.75 -31.24
N ASP A 542 -29.05 9.83 -31.32
CA ASP A 542 -29.22 8.42 -30.92
C ASP A 542 -29.66 8.29 -29.45
N LEU A 543 -29.18 9.18 -28.58
CA LEU A 543 -29.54 9.21 -27.16
C LEU A 543 -30.97 9.75 -26.93
N CYS A 544 -31.55 10.51 -27.87
CA CYS A 544 -32.98 10.85 -27.80
C CYS A 544 -33.86 9.65 -28.21
N ASN A 545 -33.41 8.84 -29.18
CA ASN A 545 -34.08 7.60 -29.60
C ASN A 545 -33.52 6.37 -28.86
N TYR A 546 -33.36 6.48 -27.55
CA TYR A 546 -32.62 5.51 -26.75
C TYR A 546 -33.18 4.09 -26.78
N GLN A 547 -34.49 3.92 -26.97
CA GLN A 547 -35.13 2.61 -27.01
C GLN A 547 -34.57 1.72 -28.12
N ASN A 548 -34.20 2.31 -29.26
CA ASN A 548 -33.76 1.59 -30.45
C ASN A 548 -32.28 1.80 -30.77
N MET A 549 -31.70 2.93 -30.35
CA MET A 549 -30.37 3.38 -30.79
C MET A 549 -29.30 3.30 -29.70
N THR A 550 -29.59 2.72 -28.54
CA THR A 550 -28.58 2.54 -27.47
C THR A 550 -28.47 1.09 -27.01
N ALA A 551 -27.26 0.67 -26.67
CA ALA A 551 -27.00 -0.67 -26.17
C ALA A 551 -27.61 -0.87 -24.76
N ILE A 552 -27.94 -2.13 -24.45
CA ILE A 552 -28.57 -2.53 -23.19
C ILE A 552 -27.52 -3.21 -22.30
N ASP A 553 -27.54 -2.92 -21.00
CA ASP A 553 -26.63 -3.56 -20.05
C ASP A 553 -27.03 -5.04 -19.80
N SER A 554 -26.10 -5.83 -19.28
CA SER A 554 -26.37 -7.16 -18.72
C SER A 554 -27.50 -7.17 -17.67
N LEU A 555 -27.72 -6.06 -16.97
CA LEU A 555 -28.83 -5.86 -16.02
C LEU A 555 -30.17 -5.48 -16.70
N GLY A 556 -30.19 -5.36 -18.02
CA GLY A 556 -31.29 -4.73 -18.75
C GLY A 556 -31.18 -3.21 -18.76
N ARG A 557 -32.21 -2.56 -19.29
CA ARG A 557 -32.36 -1.10 -19.28
C ARG A 557 -33.12 -0.68 -18.02
N MET A 558 -32.49 0.14 -17.20
CA MET A 558 -33.16 0.76 -16.05
C MET A 558 -33.71 2.12 -16.49
N GLU A 559 -34.94 2.44 -16.10
CA GLU A 559 -35.58 3.69 -16.47
C GLU A 559 -36.36 4.27 -15.29
N ASN A 560 -36.27 5.59 -15.16
CA ASN A 560 -37.15 6.39 -14.33
C ASN A 560 -37.95 7.36 -15.22
N ARG A 561 -38.68 8.30 -14.60
CA ARG A 561 -39.53 9.27 -15.31
C ARG A 561 -38.71 10.12 -16.28
N TYR A 562 -37.55 10.60 -15.83
CA TYR A 562 -36.72 11.59 -16.52
C TYR A 562 -35.36 11.06 -16.98
N ALA A 563 -34.94 9.89 -16.51
CA ALA A 563 -33.62 9.33 -16.83
C ALA A 563 -33.71 7.86 -17.25
N TYR A 564 -32.70 7.40 -17.98
CA TYR A 564 -32.56 6.00 -18.39
C TYR A 564 -31.08 5.58 -18.39
N SER A 565 -30.84 4.28 -18.28
CA SER A 565 -29.51 3.68 -18.40
C SER A 565 -29.25 3.16 -19.82
N ALA A 566 -27.99 3.13 -20.22
CA ALA A 566 -27.53 2.38 -21.39
C ALA A 566 -26.20 1.70 -21.10
N ALA A 567 -25.89 0.63 -21.83
CA ALA A 567 -24.53 0.13 -21.89
C ALA A 567 -23.71 1.02 -22.82
N ASN A 568 -22.46 1.27 -22.45
CA ASN A 568 -21.50 1.80 -23.42
C ASN A 568 -21.14 0.66 -24.40
N ALA A 569 -21.22 0.94 -25.71
CA ALA A 569 -20.82 -0.02 -26.74
C ALA A 569 -19.33 -0.40 -26.65
N PHE A 570 -18.50 0.50 -26.11
CA PHE A 570 -17.08 0.33 -25.88
C PHE A 570 -16.78 0.41 -24.38
N LYS A 571 -17.16 -0.65 -23.65
CA LYS A 571 -16.90 -0.73 -22.22
C LYS A 571 -15.40 -0.69 -21.92
N PHE A 572 -15.00 0.12 -20.94
CA PHE A 572 -13.64 0.11 -20.39
C PHE A 572 -13.53 -0.61 -19.04
N ASP A 573 -14.65 -1.10 -18.50
CA ASP A 573 -14.71 -1.95 -17.32
C ASP A 573 -15.81 -3.02 -17.47
N GLN A 574 -15.74 -4.08 -16.67
CA GLN A 574 -16.75 -5.13 -16.59
C GLN A 574 -18.12 -4.54 -16.25
N TRP A 575 -18.17 -3.77 -15.16
CA TRP A 575 -19.37 -3.06 -14.72
C TRP A 575 -19.22 -1.59 -15.05
N HIS A 576 -19.58 -1.25 -16.28
CA HIS A 576 -19.62 0.10 -16.83
C HIS A 576 -20.97 0.35 -17.51
N SER A 577 -21.69 1.36 -17.04
CA SER A 577 -22.96 1.83 -17.62
C SER A 577 -22.91 3.34 -17.84
N MET A 578 -23.91 3.86 -18.55
CA MET A 578 -24.13 5.29 -18.77
C MET A 578 -25.54 5.65 -18.33
N PHE A 579 -25.71 6.83 -17.75
CA PHE A 579 -26.98 7.39 -17.34
C PHE A 579 -27.24 8.70 -18.06
N MET A 580 -28.41 8.81 -18.68
CA MET A 580 -28.78 9.94 -19.51
C MET A 580 -30.12 10.50 -19.07
N PRO A 581 -30.31 11.82 -19.06
CA PRO A 581 -31.63 12.41 -19.02
C PRO A 581 -32.36 12.16 -20.34
N LYS A 582 -33.69 12.21 -20.31
CA LYS A 582 -34.52 12.27 -21.53
C LYS A 582 -34.45 13.65 -22.17
N GLN A 583 -34.09 14.68 -21.40
CA GLN A 583 -33.79 16.02 -21.87
C GLN A 583 -32.47 16.05 -22.64
N HIS A 584 -32.50 16.55 -23.88
CA HIS A 584 -31.31 16.69 -24.73
C HIS A 584 -30.48 17.93 -24.36
N ASP A 585 -31.14 19.01 -23.96
CA ASP A 585 -30.51 20.30 -23.69
C ASP A 585 -30.03 20.37 -22.24
N ILE A 586 -28.70 20.34 -22.04
CA ILE A 586 -28.09 20.38 -20.71
C ILE A 586 -28.47 21.63 -19.91
N THR A 587 -28.70 22.76 -20.58
CA THR A 587 -29.03 24.03 -19.91
C THR A 587 -30.45 24.04 -19.36
N LYS A 588 -31.31 23.18 -19.89
CA LYS A 588 -32.71 23.00 -19.46
C LYS A 588 -32.87 21.89 -18.42
N LEU A 589 -31.79 21.25 -17.99
CA LEU A 589 -31.86 20.21 -16.99
C LEU A 589 -32.38 20.79 -15.66
N THR A 590 -33.53 20.30 -15.22
CA THR A 590 -34.13 20.70 -13.94
C THR A 590 -33.51 19.93 -12.78
N PHE A 591 -33.72 20.42 -11.55
CA PHE A 591 -33.29 19.70 -10.35
C PHE A 591 -33.87 18.28 -10.28
N GLU A 592 -35.16 18.11 -10.59
CA GLU A 592 -35.82 16.80 -10.58
C GLU A 592 -35.22 15.84 -11.59
N GLU A 593 -34.89 16.31 -12.80
CA GLU A 593 -34.23 15.49 -13.81
C GLU A 593 -32.82 15.07 -13.35
N LEU A 594 -32.03 16.00 -12.80
CA LEU A 594 -30.70 15.67 -12.28
C LEU A 594 -30.76 14.67 -11.12
N LYS A 595 -31.72 14.85 -10.20
CA LYS A 595 -32.00 13.92 -9.09
C LYS A 595 -32.34 12.53 -9.60
N ASP A 596 -33.15 12.45 -10.66
CA ASP A 596 -33.57 11.17 -11.24
C ASP A 596 -32.39 10.40 -11.87
N ILE A 597 -31.47 11.10 -12.55
CA ILE A 597 -30.24 10.50 -13.09
C ILE A 597 -29.40 9.87 -11.97
N PHE A 598 -29.12 10.64 -10.90
CA PHE A 598 -28.32 10.17 -9.78
C PHE A 598 -28.99 9.03 -9.00
N THR A 599 -30.31 9.08 -8.84
CA THR A 599 -31.10 8.02 -8.20
C THR A 599 -31.03 6.72 -9.00
N LEU A 600 -31.15 6.82 -10.33
CA LEU A 600 -31.05 5.67 -11.23
C LEU A 600 -29.65 5.05 -11.18
N ALA A 601 -28.60 5.87 -11.16
CA ALA A 601 -27.23 5.43 -11.00
C ALA A 601 -27.00 4.69 -9.67
N TRP A 602 -27.54 5.20 -8.57
CA TRP A 602 -27.47 4.55 -7.27
C TRP A 602 -28.15 3.18 -7.27
N LYS A 603 -29.35 3.08 -7.83
CA LYS A 603 -30.08 1.81 -7.98
C LYS A 603 -29.27 0.79 -8.79
N TRP A 604 -28.59 1.24 -9.84
CA TRP A 604 -27.71 0.40 -10.63
C TRP A 604 -26.53 -0.12 -9.81
N PHE A 605 -25.82 0.73 -9.06
CA PHE A 605 -24.72 0.31 -8.19
C PHE A 605 -25.15 -0.76 -7.19
N GLN A 606 -26.30 -0.56 -6.51
CA GLN A 606 -26.85 -1.54 -5.58
C GLN A 606 -27.18 -2.87 -6.27
N THR A 607 -27.70 -2.82 -7.49
CA THR A 607 -28.06 -4.03 -8.26
C THR A 607 -26.83 -4.80 -8.68
N VAL A 608 -25.79 -4.10 -9.18
CA VAL A 608 -24.51 -4.73 -9.52
C VAL A 608 -23.86 -5.37 -8.29
N HIS A 609 -23.79 -4.64 -7.17
CA HIS A 609 -23.19 -5.16 -5.93
C HIS A 609 -23.91 -6.40 -5.40
N LYS A 610 -25.26 -6.46 -5.51
CA LYS A 610 -26.05 -7.65 -5.17
C LYS A 610 -25.69 -8.86 -6.05
N GLN A 611 -25.40 -8.66 -7.34
CA GLN A 611 -24.98 -9.73 -8.24
C GLN A 611 -23.50 -10.11 -8.08
N SER A 612 -22.67 -9.15 -7.70
CA SER A 612 -21.23 -9.33 -7.55
C SER A 612 -20.73 -8.55 -6.34
N SER A 613 -20.80 -9.17 -5.17
CA SER A 613 -20.46 -8.54 -3.88
C SER A 613 -18.99 -8.11 -3.77
N SER A 614 -18.11 -8.64 -4.62
CA SER A 614 -16.73 -8.17 -4.72
C SER A 614 -16.63 -6.76 -5.30
N HIS A 615 -17.60 -6.29 -6.11
CA HIS A 615 -17.63 -4.96 -6.70
C HIS A 615 -18.25 -3.96 -5.73
N ARG A 616 -17.42 -3.07 -5.18
CA ARG A 616 -17.76 -2.22 -4.04
C ARG A 616 -17.49 -0.73 -4.27
N PHE A 617 -16.62 -0.33 -5.18
CA PHE A 617 -16.15 1.06 -5.29
C PHE A 617 -16.88 1.85 -6.39
N PRO A 618 -17.89 2.69 -6.07
CA PRO A 618 -18.73 3.34 -7.07
C PRO A 618 -18.12 4.67 -7.54
N THR A 619 -18.14 4.90 -8.85
CA THR A 619 -17.65 6.14 -9.47
C THR A 619 -18.62 6.62 -10.54
N LEU A 620 -18.87 7.92 -10.58
CA LEU A 620 -19.57 8.61 -11.67
C LEU A 620 -18.65 9.68 -12.28
N LEU A 621 -18.55 9.69 -13.59
CA LEU A 621 -17.75 10.64 -14.37
C LEU A 621 -18.66 11.35 -15.37
N TRP A 622 -18.60 12.68 -15.41
CA TRP A 622 -19.46 13.46 -16.28
C TRP A 622 -18.70 14.59 -16.92
N ASP A 623 -18.55 14.50 -18.24
CA ASP A 623 -18.09 15.58 -19.11
C ASP A 623 -19.29 16.21 -19.81
N SER A 624 -19.31 17.54 -19.90
CA SER A 624 -20.36 18.28 -20.61
C SER A 624 -19.84 18.96 -21.87
N LEU A 625 -20.54 18.71 -22.98
CA LEU A 625 -20.24 19.25 -24.32
C LEU A 625 -18.83 18.86 -24.83
N PRO A 626 -18.55 19.00 -26.14
CA PRO A 626 -17.29 18.53 -26.72
C PRO A 626 -16.02 19.12 -26.10
N HIS A 627 -16.03 20.42 -25.72
CA HIS A 627 -14.90 21.04 -25.03
C HIS A 627 -14.67 20.50 -23.62
N GLY A 628 -15.70 19.93 -22.99
CA GLY A 628 -15.57 19.17 -21.75
C GLY A 628 -14.93 17.78 -21.94
N GLY A 629 -14.85 17.29 -23.17
CA GLY A 629 -14.45 15.92 -23.50
C GLY A 629 -15.63 14.99 -23.77
N ALA A 630 -16.87 15.50 -23.72
CA ALA A 630 -18.05 14.69 -24.01
C ALA A 630 -18.07 14.33 -25.50
N SER A 631 -18.28 13.04 -25.80
CA SER A 631 -18.37 12.57 -27.19
C SER A 631 -19.64 13.02 -27.92
N GLN A 632 -20.64 13.50 -27.19
CA GLN A 632 -21.97 13.88 -27.68
C GLN A 632 -22.46 15.11 -26.91
N VAL A 633 -23.31 15.92 -27.54
CA VAL A 633 -23.94 17.10 -26.91
C VAL A 633 -24.96 16.70 -25.86
N HIS A 634 -25.73 15.63 -26.12
CA HIS A 634 -26.70 15.10 -25.18
C HIS A 634 -26.02 14.64 -23.88
N PRO A 635 -26.46 15.08 -22.69
CA PRO A 635 -25.81 14.79 -21.42
C PRO A 635 -25.75 13.29 -21.12
N HIS A 636 -24.60 12.81 -20.69
CA HIS A 636 -24.44 11.41 -20.28
C HIS A 636 -23.39 11.30 -19.19
N ILE A 637 -23.70 10.52 -18.15
CA ILE A 637 -22.83 10.26 -17.01
C ILE A 637 -22.34 8.83 -17.11
N HIS A 638 -21.03 8.64 -17.15
CA HIS A 638 -20.43 7.32 -17.09
C HIS A 638 -20.38 6.83 -15.65
N ALA A 639 -20.73 5.57 -15.43
CA ALA A 639 -20.74 4.95 -14.12
C ALA A 639 -19.99 3.64 -14.09
N THR A 640 -19.18 3.43 -13.06
CA THR A 640 -18.44 2.20 -12.86
C THR A 640 -18.51 1.72 -11.41
N LEU A 641 -18.54 0.40 -11.22
CA LEU A 641 -18.44 -0.22 -9.90
C LEU A 641 -17.28 -1.20 -9.90
N HIS A 642 -16.18 -0.85 -9.24
CA HIS A 642 -14.94 -1.64 -9.25
C HIS A 642 -14.85 -2.60 -8.07
N SER A 643 -14.06 -3.66 -8.23
CA SER A 643 -13.84 -4.66 -7.17
C SER A 643 -12.85 -4.23 -6.09
N ASP A 644 -11.75 -3.58 -6.51
CA ASP A 644 -10.57 -3.51 -5.66
C ASP A 644 -10.19 -2.08 -5.26
N HIS A 645 -10.44 -1.08 -6.11
CA HIS A 645 -9.99 0.31 -5.93
C HIS A 645 -10.81 1.29 -6.79
N TYR A 646 -10.71 2.59 -6.52
CA TYR A 646 -11.21 3.62 -7.43
C TYR A 646 -10.24 3.84 -8.61
N TYR A 647 -10.69 4.41 -9.73
CA TYR A 647 -9.76 4.78 -10.80
C TYR A 647 -9.11 6.15 -10.60
N GLY A 648 -7.87 6.23 -11.10
CA GLY A 648 -7.17 7.48 -11.36
C GLY A 648 -6.86 8.27 -10.10
N GLN A 649 -7.16 9.57 -10.15
CA GLN A 649 -6.72 10.52 -9.13
C GLN A 649 -7.31 10.23 -7.75
N PHE A 650 -8.55 9.78 -7.67
CA PHE A 650 -9.20 9.61 -6.38
C PHE A 650 -8.60 8.49 -5.55
N GLU A 651 -8.10 7.43 -6.19
CA GLU A 651 -7.35 6.41 -5.49
C GLU A 651 -6.04 6.97 -4.90
N SER A 652 -5.37 7.87 -5.63
CA SER A 652 -4.23 8.63 -5.08
C SER A 652 -4.63 9.49 -3.87
N ILE A 653 -5.82 10.09 -3.88
CA ILE A 653 -6.36 10.86 -2.74
C ILE A 653 -6.70 9.91 -1.57
N ARG A 654 -7.27 8.74 -1.84
CA ARG A 654 -7.55 7.71 -0.83
C ARG A 654 -6.25 7.25 -0.16
N PHE A 655 -5.22 6.93 -0.94
CA PHE A 655 -3.89 6.60 -0.40
C PHE A 655 -3.25 7.77 0.35
N ALA A 656 -3.40 9.00 -0.13
CA ALA A 656 -2.97 10.21 0.58
C ALA A 656 -3.66 10.31 1.95
N SER A 657 -4.94 9.96 2.02
CA SER A 657 -5.71 9.96 3.27
C SER A 657 -5.24 8.90 4.26
N GLU A 658 -4.94 7.68 3.79
CA GLU A 658 -4.37 6.61 4.61
C GLU A 658 -2.98 6.97 5.13
N ARG A 659 -2.13 7.53 4.26
CA ARG A 659 -0.78 7.97 4.64
C ARG A 659 -0.84 9.07 5.70
N TYR A 660 -1.68 10.07 5.50
CA TYR A 660 -1.91 11.12 6.49
C TYR A 660 -2.38 10.55 7.84
N TYR A 661 -3.32 9.60 7.82
CA TYR A 661 -3.80 8.93 9.02
C TYR A 661 -2.65 8.24 9.78
N ARG A 662 -1.79 7.49 9.07
CA ARG A 662 -0.64 6.78 9.67
C ARG A 662 0.44 7.72 10.21
N GLU A 663 0.76 8.79 9.49
CA GLU A 663 1.84 9.72 9.85
C GLU A 663 1.42 10.72 10.93
N TYR A 664 0.22 11.31 10.82
CA TYR A 664 -0.18 12.44 11.65
C TYR A 664 -0.91 12.03 12.94
N ILE A 665 -1.76 10.99 12.92
CA ILE A 665 -2.51 10.56 14.12
C ILE A 665 -1.65 9.78 15.10
N ASN A 666 -0.65 9.02 14.63
CA ASN A 666 0.30 8.34 15.53
C ASN A 666 1.18 9.33 16.33
N ILE A 667 1.28 10.59 15.89
CA ILE A 667 2.11 11.63 16.52
C ILE A 667 1.28 12.62 17.33
N SER A 668 0.06 12.93 16.89
CA SER A 668 -0.81 13.91 17.56
C SER A 668 -1.72 13.22 18.58
N LYS A 669 -1.73 13.69 19.84
CA LYS A 669 -2.68 13.26 20.89
C LYS A 669 -4.16 13.58 20.57
N HIS A 670 -4.49 13.92 19.32
CA HIS A 670 -5.80 14.30 18.84
C HIS A 670 -6.44 13.14 18.06
N GLY A 671 -6.85 12.11 18.80
CA GLY A 671 -7.31 10.81 18.29
C GLY A 671 -8.64 10.79 17.51
N LYS A 672 -8.97 11.83 16.72
CA LYS A 672 -10.23 11.89 15.94
C LYS A 672 -10.15 12.54 14.55
N LYS A 673 -9.03 13.14 14.11
CA LYS A 673 -8.98 13.91 12.83
C LYS A 673 -8.46 13.09 11.65
N ASN A 674 -9.29 12.89 10.61
CA ASN A 674 -8.89 12.27 9.35
C ASN A 674 -8.40 13.30 8.31
N PHE A 675 -7.80 12.84 7.21
CA PHE A 675 -7.24 13.70 6.16
C PHE A 675 -8.24 14.72 5.58
N PHE A 676 -9.43 14.26 5.19
CA PHE A 676 -10.46 15.13 4.60
C PHE A 676 -10.95 16.18 5.59
N ARG A 677 -11.03 15.83 6.88
CA ARG A 677 -11.35 16.79 7.94
C ARG A 677 -10.25 17.84 8.10
N THR A 678 -8.98 17.43 8.07
CA THR A 678 -7.87 18.40 8.12
C THR A 678 -7.87 19.32 6.91
N ILE A 679 -8.18 18.81 5.72
CA ILE A 679 -8.36 19.63 4.51
C ILE A 679 -9.47 20.65 4.75
N GLN A 680 -10.63 20.25 5.25
CA GLN A 680 -11.73 21.17 5.58
C GLN A 680 -11.29 22.24 6.59
N ASP A 681 -10.69 21.85 7.72
CA ASP A 681 -10.23 22.77 8.77
C ASP A 681 -9.27 23.82 8.21
N ILE A 682 -8.32 23.42 7.34
CA ILE A 682 -7.40 24.35 6.68
C ILE A 682 -8.17 25.32 5.78
N HIS A 683 -9.07 24.84 4.92
CA HIS A 683 -9.82 25.71 4.02
C HIS A 683 -10.78 26.64 4.78
N MET A 684 -11.36 26.19 5.90
CA MET A 684 -12.16 27.04 6.80
C MET A 684 -11.32 28.15 7.42
N ALA A 685 -10.09 27.84 7.83
CA ALA A 685 -9.12 28.83 8.28
C ALA A 685 -8.79 29.83 7.17
N PHE A 686 -8.83 29.40 5.90
CA PHE A 686 -8.71 30.27 4.74
C PHE A 686 -9.98 31.00 4.28
N ASN A 687 -11.10 30.79 4.95
CA ASN A 687 -12.41 31.27 4.50
C ASN A 687 -12.71 30.87 3.03
N LEU A 688 -12.33 29.64 2.67
CA LEU A 688 -12.52 29.06 1.33
C LEU A 688 -13.61 27.97 1.32
N THR A 689 -14.49 27.96 2.32
CA THR A 689 -15.50 26.92 2.52
C THR A 689 -16.86 27.50 2.79
N ILE A 690 -17.90 26.82 2.29
CA ILE A 690 -19.30 27.00 2.67
C ILE A 690 -19.74 25.66 3.26
N SER A 691 -20.19 25.64 4.51
CA SER A 691 -20.60 24.40 5.19
C SER A 691 -22.00 24.51 5.74
N PHE A 692 -22.84 23.50 5.48
CA PHE A 692 -24.21 23.40 5.97
C PHE A 692 -24.63 21.94 5.99
N ASN A 693 -25.31 21.50 7.06
CA ASN A 693 -25.96 20.19 7.16
C ASN A 693 -25.08 18.98 6.76
N GLY A 694 -23.81 18.95 7.17
CA GLY A 694 -22.88 17.85 6.84
C GLY A 694 -22.31 17.88 5.41
N ILE A 695 -22.56 18.96 4.66
CA ILE A 695 -21.99 19.23 3.34
C ILE A 695 -21.00 20.38 3.46
N THR A 696 -19.82 20.25 2.87
CA THR A 696 -18.82 21.31 2.73
C THR A 696 -18.47 21.49 1.27
N VAL A 697 -18.82 22.65 0.73
CA VAL A 697 -18.29 23.16 -0.54
C VAL A 697 -16.99 23.89 -0.25
N LEU A 698 -15.90 23.56 -0.94
CA LEU A 698 -14.61 24.21 -0.77
C LEU A 698 -13.93 24.51 -2.10
N ILE A 699 -13.19 25.62 -2.13
CA ILE A 699 -12.31 25.98 -3.25
C ILE A 699 -10.91 25.47 -2.91
N PRO A 700 -10.39 24.48 -3.66
CA PRO A 700 -9.12 23.86 -3.33
C PRO A 700 -7.98 24.86 -3.46
N ILE A 701 -7.11 24.94 -2.45
CA ILE A 701 -5.87 25.73 -2.50
C ILE A 701 -4.90 25.21 -3.59
N THR A 702 -5.03 23.95 -3.99
CA THR A 702 -4.36 23.35 -5.15
C THR A 702 -5.33 23.22 -6.32
N SER A 703 -5.91 24.35 -6.77
CA SER A 703 -6.86 24.37 -7.87
C SER A 703 -6.21 23.94 -9.19
N ARG A 704 -6.96 23.22 -10.02
CA ARG A 704 -6.52 22.81 -11.37
C ARG A 704 -6.78 23.89 -12.41
N LYS A 705 -7.87 24.63 -12.25
CA LYS A 705 -8.31 25.76 -13.07
C LYS A 705 -9.03 26.76 -12.18
N GLU A 706 -9.33 27.95 -12.71
CA GLU A 706 -10.26 28.89 -12.08
C GLU A 706 -11.62 28.22 -11.87
N TYR A 707 -12.29 28.55 -10.77
CA TYR A 707 -13.59 27.98 -10.37
C TYR A 707 -13.60 26.45 -10.24
N ASP A 708 -12.46 25.79 -9.98
CA ASP A 708 -12.42 24.40 -9.51
C ASP A 708 -13.11 24.31 -8.13
N ILE A 709 -14.09 23.40 -7.99
CA ILE A 709 -14.88 23.26 -6.77
C ILE A 709 -14.87 21.80 -6.31
N ILE A 710 -14.65 21.59 -5.02
CA ILE A 710 -14.79 20.30 -4.34
C ILE A 710 -15.99 20.37 -3.40
N VAL A 711 -16.82 19.34 -3.40
CA VAL A 711 -17.90 19.14 -2.43
C VAL A 711 -17.65 17.85 -1.67
N LEU A 712 -17.60 17.95 -0.35
CA LEU A 712 -17.49 16.83 0.57
C LEU A 712 -18.80 16.69 1.33
N ALA A 713 -19.32 15.48 1.48
CA ALA A 713 -20.52 15.23 2.25
C ALA A 713 -20.44 13.92 3.05
N GLU A 714 -21.19 13.87 4.15
CA GLU A 714 -21.36 12.64 4.93
C GLU A 714 -22.20 11.60 4.17
N ASN A 715 -23.25 12.08 3.50
CA ASN A 715 -24.24 11.23 2.85
C ASN A 715 -24.48 11.65 1.41
N PHE A 716 -24.80 10.67 0.57
CA PHE A 716 -25.25 10.90 -0.80
C PHE A 716 -26.79 10.96 -0.78
N ASP A 717 -27.31 12.17 -0.62
CA ASP A 717 -28.74 12.44 -0.48
C ASP A 717 -29.21 13.59 -1.38
N GLU A 718 -30.50 13.92 -1.30
CA GLU A 718 -31.12 14.98 -2.10
C GLU A 718 -30.48 16.37 -1.85
N ARG A 719 -30.02 16.64 -0.62
CA ARG A 719 -29.37 17.91 -0.27
C ARG A 719 -28.05 18.03 -1.01
N PHE A 720 -27.26 16.97 -1.04
CA PHE A 720 -26.01 16.92 -1.79
C PHE A 720 -26.23 17.12 -3.29
N ILE A 721 -27.23 16.46 -3.87
CA ILE A 721 -27.58 16.64 -5.29
C ILE A 721 -28.00 18.09 -5.58
N LYS A 722 -28.72 18.74 -4.66
CA LYS A 722 -29.12 20.14 -4.80
C LYS A 722 -27.92 21.09 -4.82
N VAL A 723 -26.87 20.78 -4.05
CA VAL A 723 -25.60 21.54 -4.09
C VAL A 723 -24.92 21.41 -5.45
N ILE A 724 -24.84 20.19 -5.99
CA ILE A 724 -24.29 19.95 -7.35
C ILE A 724 -25.08 20.74 -8.39
N TYR A 725 -26.41 20.68 -8.32
CA TYR A 725 -27.30 21.43 -9.22
C TYR A 725 -26.98 22.93 -9.20
N GLN A 726 -26.85 23.52 -8.01
CA GLN A 726 -26.59 24.94 -7.85
C GLN A 726 -25.21 25.36 -8.36
N ILE A 727 -24.19 24.50 -8.21
CA ILE A 727 -22.86 24.75 -8.80
C ILE A 727 -22.95 24.79 -10.33
N ILE A 728 -23.66 23.83 -10.94
CA ILE A 728 -23.87 23.79 -12.40
C ILE A 728 -24.62 25.04 -12.87
N GLN A 729 -25.67 25.45 -12.15
CA GLN A 729 -26.40 26.69 -12.44
C GLN A 729 -25.52 27.93 -12.29
N GLY A 730 -24.61 27.97 -11.31
CA GLY A 730 -23.60 29.02 -11.18
C GLY A 730 -22.70 29.12 -12.41
N TYR A 731 -22.22 27.98 -12.91
CA TYR A 731 -21.40 27.92 -14.14
C TYR A 731 -22.18 28.48 -15.34
N PHE A 732 -23.43 28.06 -15.52
CA PHE A 732 -24.23 28.46 -16.67
C PHE A 732 -24.67 29.92 -16.59
N ASN A 733 -25.23 30.33 -15.45
CA ASN A 733 -25.92 31.61 -15.33
C ASN A 733 -24.97 32.76 -14.96
N LYS A 734 -23.94 32.51 -14.13
CA LYS A 734 -23.03 33.54 -13.64
C LYS A 734 -21.74 33.60 -14.45
N LEU A 735 -21.18 32.45 -14.85
CA LEU A 735 -19.94 32.39 -15.60
C LEU A 735 -20.12 32.26 -17.11
N LYS A 736 -21.33 31.93 -17.58
CA LYS A 736 -21.59 31.59 -18.99
C LYS A 736 -20.64 30.51 -19.50
N GLN A 737 -20.36 29.53 -18.64
CA GLN A 737 -19.41 28.44 -18.86
C GLN A 737 -20.16 27.11 -18.92
N PHE A 738 -20.39 26.59 -20.12
CA PHE A 738 -21.29 25.43 -20.33
C PHE A 738 -20.55 24.08 -20.36
N SER A 739 -19.26 24.09 -20.69
CA SER A 739 -18.41 22.91 -20.63
C SER A 739 -17.74 22.75 -19.28
N PHE A 740 -17.79 21.56 -18.72
CA PHE A 740 -17.13 21.14 -17.49
C PHE A 740 -16.77 19.65 -17.54
N SER A 741 -15.85 19.25 -16.66
CA SER A 741 -15.56 17.86 -16.32
C SER A 741 -15.79 17.67 -14.83
N SER A 742 -16.49 16.61 -14.44
CA SER A 742 -16.75 16.32 -13.03
C SER A 742 -16.66 14.84 -12.69
N CYS A 743 -16.39 14.56 -11.42
CA CYS A 743 -16.34 13.22 -10.87
C CYS A 743 -17.02 13.17 -9.50
N LEU A 744 -17.79 12.11 -9.26
CA LEU A 744 -18.39 11.76 -7.98
C LEU A 744 -17.86 10.38 -7.58
N TYR A 745 -17.18 10.33 -6.43
CA TYR A 745 -16.72 9.11 -5.79
C TYR A 745 -17.54 8.89 -4.53
N LEU A 746 -18.18 7.73 -4.44
CA LEU A 746 -18.96 7.33 -3.28
C LEU A 746 -18.12 6.39 -2.41
N PRO A 747 -18.30 6.38 -1.08
CA PRO A 747 -17.67 5.39 -0.21
C PRO A 747 -17.94 3.96 -0.69
N PRO A 748 -17.07 2.98 -0.37
CA PRO A 748 -17.27 1.61 -0.82
C PRO A 748 -18.58 1.03 -0.27
N LEU A 749 -19.32 0.32 -1.11
CA LEU A 749 -20.48 -0.46 -0.72
C LEU A 749 -20.02 -1.59 0.18
N SER A 750 -20.63 -1.74 1.36
CA SER A 750 -20.25 -2.74 2.37
C SER A 750 -18.77 -2.61 2.80
N PRO A 751 -18.40 -1.52 3.49
CA PRO A 751 -17.03 -1.30 3.96
C PRO A 751 -16.59 -2.38 4.96
N ASN A 752 -15.35 -2.84 4.84
CA ASN A 752 -14.71 -3.84 5.69
C ASN A 752 -13.68 -3.19 6.63
N GLN A 753 -13.23 -3.91 7.66
CA GLN A 753 -12.24 -3.42 8.64
C GLN A 753 -10.89 -3.01 8.02
N ASP A 754 -10.56 -3.51 6.83
CA ASP A 754 -9.34 -3.20 6.09
C ASP A 754 -9.46 -1.95 5.19
N ASP A 755 -10.67 -1.40 5.00
CA ASP A 755 -10.90 -0.17 4.26
C ASP A 755 -10.47 1.02 5.14
N SER A 756 -9.15 1.14 5.37
CA SER A 756 -8.55 2.19 6.18
C SER A 756 -8.64 3.54 5.45
N GLY A 757 -8.92 4.61 6.18
CA GLY A 757 -9.13 5.93 5.59
C GLY A 757 -10.60 6.12 5.19
N LEU A 758 -11.37 6.64 6.13
CA LEU A 758 -12.74 7.11 5.95
C LEU A 758 -12.80 8.01 4.71
N THR A 759 -13.41 7.54 3.62
CA THR A 759 -13.68 8.37 2.43
C THR A 759 -15.07 8.98 2.56
N PRO A 760 -15.22 10.31 2.42
CA PRO A 760 -16.53 10.93 2.35
C PRO A 760 -17.15 10.69 0.98
N VAL A 761 -18.41 11.10 0.81
CA VAL A 761 -18.92 11.42 -0.53
C VAL A 761 -18.08 12.58 -1.06
N TYR A 762 -17.41 12.37 -2.18
CA TYR A 762 -16.51 13.33 -2.79
C TYR A 762 -16.96 13.66 -4.19
N TYR A 763 -17.23 14.95 -4.45
CA TYR A 763 -17.47 15.47 -5.79
C TYR A 763 -16.46 16.56 -6.12
N ARG A 764 -15.96 16.56 -7.36
CA ARG A 764 -15.15 17.65 -7.89
C ARG A 764 -15.66 18.01 -9.27
N ILE A 765 -15.79 19.30 -9.53
CA ILE A 765 -16.18 19.85 -10.84
C ILE A 765 -15.20 20.92 -11.25
N ILE A 766 -14.73 20.83 -12.49
CA ILE A 766 -13.72 21.72 -13.06
C ILE A 766 -14.34 22.30 -14.34
N PRO A 767 -14.45 23.63 -14.47
CA PRO A 767 -14.91 24.21 -15.72
C PRO A 767 -13.90 23.92 -16.81
N ARG A 768 -14.42 23.75 -18.01
CA ARG A 768 -13.66 23.56 -19.24
C ARG A 768 -13.86 24.77 -20.14
N GLY A 769 -13.48 24.69 -21.39
CA GLY A 769 -13.25 25.88 -22.21
C GLY A 769 -14.55 26.50 -22.63
N GLN A 770 -14.48 27.75 -23.06
CA GLN A 770 -15.60 28.29 -23.82
C GLN A 770 -15.85 27.40 -25.04
N ILE A 771 -17.11 27.03 -25.26
CA ILE A 771 -17.53 26.09 -26.31
C ILE A 771 -17.23 26.58 -27.73
N SER A 772 -17.01 27.89 -27.89
CA SER A 772 -16.65 28.53 -29.16
C SER A 772 -15.15 28.79 -29.29
N SER A 773 -14.32 28.38 -28.31
CA SER A 773 -12.88 28.62 -28.34
C SER A 773 -12.15 27.60 -29.20
N LEU A 774 -11.29 28.05 -30.11
CA LEU A 774 -10.40 27.17 -30.88
C LEU A 774 -9.17 26.69 -30.09
N LEU A 775 -8.97 27.19 -28.87
CA LEU A 775 -7.79 26.85 -28.06
C LEU A 775 -7.97 25.52 -27.33
N SER A 776 -6.97 24.64 -27.44
CA SER A 776 -6.87 23.50 -26.54
C SER A 776 -6.67 23.97 -25.11
N GLU A 777 -7.52 23.46 -24.22
CA GLU A 777 -7.46 23.78 -22.80
C GLU A 777 -6.43 23.01 -21.99
N ILE A 778 -6.08 21.84 -22.51
CA ILE A 778 -5.16 20.93 -21.86
C ILE A 778 -3.80 21.19 -22.47
N SER A 779 -2.91 21.78 -21.68
CA SER A 779 -1.52 22.01 -22.07
C SER A 779 -0.61 20.88 -21.58
N SER A 780 0.62 20.82 -22.10
CA SER A 780 1.66 19.94 -21.54
C SER A 780 1.95 20.25 -20.08
N LEU A 781 1.77 21.50 -19.64
CA LEU A 781 1.86 21.87 -18.22
C LEU A 781 0.77 21.19 -17.40
N ASP A 782 -0.47 21.20 -17.89
CA ASP A 782 -1.61 20.59 -17.20
C ASP A 782 -1.53 19.05 -17.16
N LEU A 783 -0.95 18.42 -18.20
CA LEU A 783 -0.82 16.95 -18.27
C LEU A 783 0.40 16.40 -17.55
N LEU A 784 1.55 17.10 -17.61
CA LEU A 784 2.85 16.53 -17.25
C LEU A 784 3.59 17.32 -16.16
N SER A 785 3.09 18.48 -15.73
CA SER A 785 3.82 19.34 -14.80
C SER A 785 2.93 19.96 -13.72
N ILE A 786 2.61 21.25 -13.84
CA ILE A 786 1.97 22.07 -12.80
C ILE A 786 0.76 22.82 -13.38
N HIS A 787 -0.32 22.87 -12.60
CA HIS A 787 -1.50 23.65 -12.96
C HIS A 787 -1.22 25.14 -12.81
N ASN A 788 -1.58 25.93 -13.80
CA ASN A 788 -1.44 27.38 -13.77
C ASN A 788 -2.81 28.03 -13.66
N VAL A 789 -3.02 28.81 -12.60
CA VAL A 789 -4.31 29.44 -12.28
C VAL A 789 -4.14 30.95 -12.13
N ASN A 790 -4.99 31.71 -12.79
CA ASN A 790 -4.84 33.16 -12.92
C ASN A 790 -5.57 33.97 -11.84
N LYS A 791 -6.35 33.34 -10.96
CA LYS A 791 -7.05 33.99 -9.84
C LYS A 791 -6.67 33.32 -8.53
N LEU A 792 -6.49 34.09 -7.47
CA LEU A 792 -6.23 33.51 -6.15
C LEU A 792 -7.50 32.86 -5.61
N PRO A 793 -7.40 31.82 -4.75
CA PRO A 793 -8.56 31.13 -4.19
C PRO A 793 -9.54 32.07 -3.46
N ALA A 794 -9.05 33.10 -2.78
CA ALA A 794 -9.88 34.06 -2.05
C ALA A 794 -10.76 34.92 -2.99
N ASP A 795 -10.20 35.35 -4.12
CA ASP A 795 -10.94 36.10 -5.14
C ASP A 795 -12.06 35.24 -5.74
N LEU A 796 -11.74 33.97 -6.04
CA LEU A 796 -12.71 32.99 -6.53
C LEU A 796 -13.82 32.74 -5.49
N PHE A 797 -13.47 32.68 -4.20
CA PHE A 797 -14.43 32.48 -3.13
C PHE A 797 -15.45 33.60 -3.02
N ALA A 798 -14.99 34.86 -3.11
CA ALA A 798 -15.86 36.02 -3.07
C ALA A 798 -16.91 36.01 -4.20
N GLU A 799 -16.57 35.46 -5.37
CA GLU A 799 -17.51 35.29 -6.47
C GLU A 799 -18.45 34.09 -6.23
N ILE A 800 -17.91 32.92 -5.87
CA ILE A 800 -18.68 31.67 -5.74
C ILE A 800 -19.67 31.72 -4.58
N ILE A 801 -19.35 32.38 -3.46
CA ILE A 801 -20.26 32.47 -2.31
C ILE A 801 -21.61 33.11 -2.68
N THR A 802 -21.63 33.98 -3.70
CA THR A 802 -22.86 34.61 -4.20
C THR A 802 -23.81 33.61 -4.86
N TRP A 803 -23.33 32.45 -5.30
CA TRP A 803 -24.16 31.42 -5.95
C TRP A 803 -25.05 30.67 -4.95
N PHE A 804 -24.67 30.70 -3.67
CA PHE A 804 -25.33 29.95 -2.60
C PHE A 804 -26.24 30.83 -1.73
N GLN A 805 -26.42 32.12 -2.06
CA GLN A 805 -27.25 33.04 -1.28
C GLN A 805 -28.74 32.67 -1.27
N GLU A 806 -29.19 31.82 -2.19
CA GLU A 806 -30.58 31.34 -2.31
C GLU A 806 -30.84 30.01 -1.57
N ILE A 807 -29.81 29.40 -0.96
CA ILE A 807 -29.87 28.16 -0.15
C ILE A 807 -29.75 28.52 1.32
#